data_AF-A0A938MRH4-F1
#
_entry.id   AF-A0A938MRH4-F1
#
_cell.length_a   1.000
_cell.length_b   1.000
_cell.length_c   1.000
_cell.angle_alpha   90.00
_cell.angle_beta   90.00
_cell.angle_gamma   90.00
#
_symmetry.space_group_name_H-M   'P 1'
#
loop_
_entity.id
_entity.type
_entity.pdbx_description
1 polymer ?
#
loop_
_entity_poly.entity_id
_entity_poly.type
_entity_poly.pdbx_seq_one_letter_code
_entity_poly.pdbx_strand_id
1 'polypeptide(L)'
;MKQILLLMSIIVSAGVLCAREPVWVFNNGPDAGLIVLGEGQLHHEVGLTKLIPTGTDLTLTVPMAAEDAFPADARPFFALRYKYKTTITQAGLFFTTDALTALSDKSYSAFPVVGDNTWRTAIVDMRKFDHRNWAGTITSFRLDPTNPSDRDSVYQVSRFGFFPTEAEAQRFLDAAVDSPDYSAPTHFVAPLQRVLVPGGCLYDGFDQADFMLQATGVDSPSETTVVRFRPRSARGDESVVRACQTNSRGFTHFVAKKPGKYRLAHEAVSFDDIADLPAEIQSAVRFVVARQLLAAAEDRRFRPNSPPADSDWNAAVAALGEYDIDLKSAKRPATRADAAVVLKASIQATLGTAIESPFTNEYVTRDRIRIGAWVSPPPEAIGKDFIETYRSGGFDWIIAHGALAGSEHRDMLLRECDKYGVELVLGDGAYENPAVATAEVFDHPCFAGTYVTDEPGTEQYDELARICNAYCKEVRGKLPYINLLPMYANAAQLKYGASAAAIEYYDPDPDLYSKYCDAFCEKFDVPYICTDIYPLNWDHGTRTTYRDYCESINVIATSAREHDKDFWCCIQTFAWVPSKRTPTEAEFRWQAYCMLSFGCKGLLCWTYAGYAPEFPSLITVDGKRTNAWYDAATVFKEVRSVSDAFVKYKNVGALAHNCTDHTPYLKFSNPIRTFPTIRRIQCDDPLLVGCFAKQGGAGTALTIVNMSELEAVKTAHVKLQLTSTAVVAWPRGERTVLTPDAEGFYCHTLASGEGIFVEVE
;
A
#
# COMPACT_ATOMS: atom_id res chain seq x y z
N MET A 1 59.69 -37.05 19.99
CA MET A 1 60.18 -36.23 18.85
C MET A 1 59.37 -34.94 18.86
N LYS A 2 59.95 -33.83 19.35
CA LYS A 2 60.33 -32.63 18.56
C LYS A 2 59.15 -32.06 17.77
N GLN A 3 58.76 -30.79 17.79
CA GLN A 3 59.16 -29.51 18.42
C GLN A 3 58.02 -28.55 17.97
N ILE A 4 57.32 -27.83 18.85
CA ILE A 4 57.62 -26.45 19.27
C ILE A 4 57.59 -25.42 18.12
N LEU A 5 56.56 -24.56 18.08
CA LEU A 5 56.64 -23.07 18.10
C LEU A 5 55.19 -22.50 18.15
N LEU A 6 54.67 -21.99 19.28
CA LEU A 6 54.78 -20.60 19.81
C LEU A 6 54.15 -19.54 18.87
N LEU A 7 53.26 -18.62 19.27
CA LEU A 7 53.00 -17.99 20.57
C LEU A 7 51.52 -17.53 20.71
N MET A 8 50.95 -17.80 21.89
CA MET A 8 50.15 -16.81 22.61
C MET A 8 51.05 -15.64 23.02
N SER A 9 50.63 -14.41 22.81
CA SER A 9 51.15 -13.23 23.52
C SER A 9 50.01 -12.22 23.67
N ILE A 10 49.44 -12.16 24.86
CA ILE A 10 49.59 -11.03 25.78
C ILE A 10 48.65 -9.87 25.40
N ILE A 11 47.50 -9.88 26.06
CA ILE A 11 46.67 -8.70 26.29
C ILE A 11 47.52 -7.71 27.09
N VAL A 12 48.00 -6.66 26.43
CA VAL A 12 48.44 -5.42 27.09
C VAL A 12 47.51 -4.32 26.59
N SER A 13 46.56 -3.98 27.45
CA SER A 13 45.84 -2.73 27.44
C SER A 13 46.82 -1.57 27.64
N ALA A 14 47.09 -0.83 26.56
CA ALA A 14 47.65 0.51 26.61
C ALA A 14 46.70 1.43 25.84
N GLY A 15 45.91 2.20 26.58
CA GLY A 15 45.10 3.28 26.04
C GLY A 15 46.00 4.39 25.51
N VAL A 16 46.18 4.43 24.20
CA VAL A 16 46.43 5.66 23.46
C VAL A 16 45.05 6.09 22.97
N LEU A 17 44.46 7.11 23.59
CA LEU A 17 43.33 7.82 23.00
C LEU A 17 43.86 8.50 21.72
N CYS A 18 43.81 7.79 20.59
CA CYS A 18 43.89 8.46 19.29
C CYS A 18 42.70 9.41 19.22
N ALA A 19 42.96 10.70 18.96
CA ALA A 19 41.92 11.64 18.59
C ALA A 19 41.06 11.02 17.48
N ARG A 20 39.75 11.10 17.65
CA ARG A 20 38.81 10.55 16.68
C ARG A 20 39.05 11.25 15.34
N GLU A 21 39.10 10.50 14.24
CA GLU A 21 39.10 11.15 12.92
C GLU A 21 37.82 12.00 12.78
N PRO A 22 37.88 13.23 12.20
CA PRO A 22 36.73 14.11 12.05
C PRO A 22 35.82 13.59 10.91
N VAL A 23 35.22 12.44 11.19
CA VAL A 23 34.35 11.66 10.33
C VAL A 23 33.13 11.24 11.14
N TRP A 24 31.97 11.36 10.53
CA TRP A 24 30.69 11.01 11.13
C TRP A 24 29.95 10.07 10.19
N VAL A 25 29.52 8.94 10.74
CA VAL A 25 28.78 7.90 10.03
C VAL A 25 27.38 7.82 10.66
N PHE A 26 26.37 8.18 9.88
CA PHE A 26 24.98 8.25 10.32
C PHE A 26 24.22 7.01 9.91
N ASN A 27 24.24 6.66 8.62
CA ASN A 27 23.64 5.43 8.16
C ASN A 27 24.40 4.24 8.74
N ASN A 28 23.70 3.45 9.56
CA ASN A 28 24.20 2.28 10.28
C ASN A 28 25.44 2.57 11.13
N GLY A 29 25.62 3.84 11.49
CA GLY A 29 26.79 4.33 12.19
C GLY A 29 26.44 4.92 13.55
N PRO A 30 27.43 5.04 14.44
CA PRO A 30 27.21 5.43 15.83
C PRO A 30 26.81 6.91 15.98
N ASP A 31 26.93 7.72 14.92
CA ASP A 31 26.83 9.17 15.01
C ASP A 31 25.45 9.72 14.65
N ALA A 32 24.50 8.87 14.25
CA ALA A 32 23.14 9.30 13.94
C ALA A 32 22.48 10.06 15.10
N GLY A 33 22.72 9.63 16.34
CA GLY A 33 22.21 10.28 17.55
C GLY A 33 22.93 11.59 17.93
N LEU A 34 24.00 11.94 17.22
CA LEU A 34 24.73 13.20 17.41
C LEU A 34 24.19 14.32 16.51
N ILE A 35 23.29 14.02 15.58
CA ILE A 35 22.74 15.00 14.64
C ILE A 35 21.86 15.99 15.39
N VAL A 36 22.13 17.27 15.18
CA VAL A 36 21.29 18.38 15.58
C VAL A 36 20.85 19.12 14.31
N LEU A 37 19.53 19.19 14.09
CA LEU A 37 18.94 19.86 12.93
C LEU A 37 18.42 21.25 13.28
N GLY A 38 18.69 22.24 12.42
CA GLY A 38 17.94 23.49 12.34
C GLY A 38 16.80 23.36 11.34
N GLU A 39 15.64 23.98 11.62
CA GLU A 39 14.39 23.90 10.84
C GLU A 39 14.12 22.54 10.17
N GLY A 40 14.37 21.43 10.85
CA GLY A 40 14.18 20.09 10.33
C GLY A 40 13.86 19.04 11.38
N GLN A 41 13.35 17.90 10.94
CA GLN A 41 13.07 16.72 11.75
C GLN A 41 13.93 15.56 11.30
N LEU A 42 14.46 14.83 12.28
CA LEU A 42 15.28 13.66 12.08
C LEU A 42 14.37 12.43 12.10
N HIS A 43 14.39 11.67 11.02
CA HIS A 43 13.68 10.40 10.91
C HIS A 43 14.71 9.28 10.80
N HIS A 44 14.73 8.41 11.81
CA HIS A 44 15.51 7.19 11.77
C HIS A 44 14.65 6.08 11.19
N GLU A 45 15.11 5.52 10.09
CA GLU A 45 14.46 4.39 9.45
C GLU A 45 15.46 3.26 9.35
N VAL A 46 15.38 2.32 10.31
CA VAL A 46 16.12 1.06 10.25
C VAL A 46 17.61 1.31 9.96
N GLY A 47 18.27 2.06 10.83
CA GLY A 47 19.68 2.45 10.65
C GLY A 47 19.96 3.54 9.62
N LEU A 48 19.02 3.92 8.75
CA LEU A 48 19.18 5.05 7.83
C LEU A 48 18.70 6.37 8.45
N THR A 49 19.35 7.46 8.05
CA THR A 49 19.11 8.82 8.57
C THR A 49 18.48 9.70 7.50
N LYS A 50 17.19 10.00 7.67
CA LYS A 50 16.43 10.94 6.83
C LYS A 50 16.26 12.28 7.55
N LEU A 51 16.42 13.37 6.81
CA LEU A 51 16.23 14.75 7.28
C LEU A 51 15.04 15.33 6.51
N ILE A 52 14.01 15.73 7.24
CA ILE A 52 12.80 16.34 6.70
C ILE A 52 12.80 17.82 7.05
N PRO A 53 12.87 18.74 6.07
CA PRO A 53 12.77 20.17 6.32
C PRO A 53 11.40 20.53 6.88
N THR A 54 11.40 21.33 7.93
CA THR A 54 10.22 22.01 8.49
C THR A 54 10.20 23.50 8.15
N GLY A 55 11.23 24.00 7.47
CA GLY A 55 11.39 25.39 7.06
C GLY A 55 12.41 25.55 5.93
N THR A 56 12.95 26.76 5.80
CA THR A 56 13.85 27.16 4.71
C THR A 56 15.34 27.17 5.10
N ASP A 57 15.65 26.87 6.36
CA ASP A 57 17.02 26.74 6.89
C ASP A 57 17.27 25.35 7.48
N LEU A 58 17.08 24.28 6.68
CA LEU A 58 17.47 22.93 7.07
C LEU A 58 19.00 22.89 7.22
N THR A 59 19.46 22.71 8.45
CA THR A 59 20.89 22.61 8.74
C THR A 59 21.17 21.35 9.53
N LEU A 60 22.37 20.80 9.37
CA LEU A 60 22.87 19.62 10.07
C LEU A 60 24.17 20.00 10.77
N THR A 61 24.17 19.88 12.10
CA THR A 61 25.37 19.99 12.94
C THR A 61 25.58 18.71 13.74
N VAL A 62 26.81 18.47 14.15
CA VAL A 62 27.16 17.42 15.12
C VAL A 62 28.16 18.02 16.13
N PRO A 63 28.10 17.63 17.41
CA PRO A 63 29.07 18.06 18.40
C PRO A 63 30.50 17.69 17.99
N MET A 64 31.41 18.65 18.08
CA MET A 64 32.85 18.45 17.93
C MET A 64 33.51 18.93 19.23
N ALA A 65 34.18 18.03 19.93
CA ALA A 65 34.88 18.38 21.17
C ALA A 65 36.18 19.12 20.86
N ALA A 66 36.79 19.77 21.85
CA ALA A 66 38.04 20.50 21.65
C ALA A 66 39.18 19.59 21.19
N GLU A 67 39.16 18.33 21.62
CA GLU A 67 40.07 17.26 21.22
C GLU A 67 39.85 16.74 19.79
N ASP A 68 38.69 17.00 19.19
CA ASP A 68 38.37 16.63 17.79
C ASP A 68 38.72 17.75 16.80
N ALA A 69 39.13 18.93 17.30
CA ALA A 69 39.58 20.04 16.49
C ALA A 69 40.85 19.68 15.71
N PHE A 70 40.97 20.14 14.47
CA PHE A 70 42.06 19.74 13.58
C PHE A 70 42.62 20.92 12.76
N PRO A 71 43.92 20.89 12.39
CA PRO A 71 44.49 21.89 11.49
C PRO A 71 43.83 21.84 10.12
N ALA A 72 43.41 23.00 9.61
CA ALA A 72 42.69 23.11 8.33
C ALA A 72 43.53 22.60 7.14
N ASP A 73 44.83 22.84 7.14
CA ASP A 73 45.78 22.43 6.10
C ASP A 73 46.01 20.90 6.07
N ALA A 74 45.90 20.25 7.23
CA ALA A 74 46.04 18.81 7.35
C ALA A 74 44.84 18.05 6.75
N ARG A 75 43.66 18.68 6.61
CA ARG A 75 42.42 18.04 6.15
C ARG A 75 41.60 18.96 5.23
N PRO A 76 42.07 19.24 4.00
CA PRO A 76 41.41 20.19 3.12
C PRO A 76 40.21 19.63 2.34
N PHE A 77 39.98 18.31 2.34
CA PHE A 77 38.92 17.69 1.55
C PHE A 77 37.71 17.33 2.42
N PHE A 78 36.59 18.04 2.23
CA PHE A 78 35.30 17.65 2.80
C PHE A 78 34.63 16.61 1.89
N ALA A 79 34.19 15.50 2.48
CA ALA A 79 33.55 14.41 1.75
C ALA A 79 32.13 14.21 2.27
N LEU A 80 31.14 14.10 1.39
CA LEU A 80 29.72 13.92 1.73
C LEU A 80 29.10 12.82 0.88
N ARG A 81 28.37 11.91 1.52
CA ARG A 81 27.51 10.94 0.82
C ARG A 81 26.05 11.20 1.13
N TYR A 82 25.26 11.39 0.08
CA TYR A 82 23.90 11.91 0.20
C TYR A 82 22.94 11.31 -0.82
N LYS A 83 21.65 11.39 -0.52
CA LYS A 83 20.55 11.07 -1.44
C LYS A 83 19.47 12.11 -1.25
N TYR A 84 19.35 13.04 -2.18
CA TYR A 84 18.41 14.16 -2.08
C TYR A 84 17.30 14.00 -3.11
N LYS A 85 16.07 14.26 -2.70
CA LYS A 85 14.91 14.45 -3.57
C LYS A 85 14.57 15.94 -3.48
N THR A 86 15.11 16.74 -4.39
CA THR A 86 14.97 18.21 -4.39
C THR A 86 15.24 18.77 -5.79
N THR A 87 14.72 19.94 -6.10
CA THR A 87 15.10 20.71 -7.30
C THR A 87 16.29 21.63 -7.06
N ILE A 88 16.70 21.80 -5.80
CA ILE A 88 17.80 22.68 -5.40
C ILE A 88 19.14 21.97 -5.64
N THR A 89 20.02 22.64 -6.39
CA THR A 89 21.26 22.05 -6.90
C THR A 89 22.51 22.48 -6.14
N GLN A 90 22.34 23.14 -5.00
CA GLN A 90 23.44 23.70 -4.22
C GLN A 90 23.28 23.39 -2.74
N ALA A 91 24.32 22.78 -2.16
CA ALA A 91 24.51 22.59 -0.73
C ALA A 91 25.59 23.56 -0.23
N GLY A 92 25.80 23.62 1.08
CA GLY A 92 26.89 24.42 1.62
C GLY A 92 27.40 23.96 2.97
N LEU A 93 28.58 24.43 3.32
CA LEU A 93 29.23 24.15 4.60
C LEU A 93 29.65 25.47 5.25
N PHE A 94 29.23 25.70 6.49
CA PHE A 94 29.80 26.72 7.36
C PHE A 94 30.79 26.08 8.34
N PHE A 95 31.76 26.85 8.82
CA PHE A 95 32.74 26.37 9.81
C PHE A 95 33.25 27.49 10.71
N THR A 96 33.78 27.12 11.87
CA THR A 96 34.49 28.03 12.77
C THR A 96 35.95 27.60 12.93
N THR A 97 36.79 28.55 13.34
CA THR A 97 38.20 28.31 13.63
C THR A 97 38.59 28.94 14.97
N ASP A 98 39.84 28.74 15.38
CA ASP A 98 40.48 29.48 16.48
C ASP A 98 40.47 31.02 16.29
N ALA A 99 40.40 31.50 15.05
CA ALA A 99 40.26 32.92 14.73
C ALA A 99 38.83 33.34 14.34
N LEU A 100 38.04 32.44 13.73
CA LEU A 100 36.66 32.69 13.32
C LEU A 100 35.70 31.99 14.28
N THR A 101 35.39 32.62 15.41
CA THR A 101 34.69 31.97 16.54
C THR A 101 33.17 31.87 16.40
N ALA A 102 32.59 32.28 15.28
CA ALA A 102 31.14 32.22 15.03
C ALA A 102 30.85 31.93 13.55
N LEU A 103 29.80 31.12 13.30
CA LEU A 103 29.32 30.83 11.94
C LEU A 103 28.85 32.14 11.28
N SER A 104 29.35 32.38 10.06
CA SER A 104 28.99 33.55 9.25
C SER A 104 29.35 33.29 7.78
N ASP A 105 28.87 34.16 6.89
CA ASP A 105 29.16 34.11 5.44
C ASP A 105 30.66 34.10 5.11
N LYS A 106 31.52 34.53 6.05
CA LYS A 106 32.98 34.44 5.93
C LYS A 106 33.51 32.99 5.86
N SER A 107 32.72 32.02 6.31
CA SER A 107 33.05 30.59 6.25
C SER A 107 32.18 29.80 5.27
N TYR A 108 31.16 30.43 4.69
CA TYR A 108 30.22 29.70 3.86
C TYR A 108 30.86 29.22 2.57
N SER A 109 30.81 27.90 2.38
CA SER A 109 31.46 27.19 1.28
C SER A 109 30.40 26.42 0.49
N ALA A 110 29.87 27.01 -0.57
CA ALA A 110 28.79 26.43 -1.39
C ALA A 110 29.33 25.43 -2.43
N PHE A 111 28.65 24.29 -2.63
CA PHE A 111 29.06 23.27 -3.60
C PHE A 111 27.85 22.60 -4.27
N PRO A 112 28.00 22.09 -5.51
CA PRO A 112 26.89 21.54 -6.26
C PRO A 112 26.43 20.17 -5.74
N VAL A 113 25.13 19.90 -5.81
CA VAL A 113 24.49 18.62 -5.50
C VAL A 113 23.40 18.28 -6.54
N VAL A 114 23.04 16.99 -6.62
CA VAL A 114 22.01 16.48 -7.55
C VAL A 114 20.85 15.88 -6.76
N GLY A 115 19.64 16.40 -6.98
CA GLY A 115 18.43 16.00 -6.25
C GLY A 115 17.55 14.96 -6.95
N ASP A 116 18.15 13.96 -7.59
CA ASP A 116 17.45 12.93 -8.39
C ASP A 116 17.01 11.69 -7.59
N ASN A 117 17.07 11.76 -6.26
CA ASN A 117 16.73 10.68 -5.34
C ASN A 117 17.58 9.41 -5.54
N THR A 118 18.84 9.55 -5.94
CA THR A 118 19.84 8.46 -5.96
C THR A 118 21.00 8.75 -5.01
N TRP A 119 21.72 7.70 -4.56
CA TRP A 119 22.90 7.90 -3.72
C TRP A 119 24.03 8.52 -4.55
N ARG A 120 24.50 9.69 -4.10
CA ARG A 120 25.53 10.51 -4.71
C ARG A 120 26.64 10.80 -3.69
N THR A 121 27.79 11.20 -4.21
CA THR A 121 28.97 11.60 -3.42
C THR A 121 29.44 12.97 -3.86
N ALA A 122 29.88 13.78 -2.92
CA ALA A 122 30.57 15.05 -3.18
C ALA A 122 31.90 15.06 -2.43
N ILE A 123 32.98 15.48 -3.10
CA ILE A 123 34.27 15.75 -2.49
C ILE A 123 34.63 17.21 -2.83
N VAL A 124 34.86 18.02 -1.80
CA VAL A 124 35.02 19.47 -1.89
C VAL A 124 36.38 19.85 -1.33
N ASP A 125 37.22 20.50 -2.13
CA ASP A 125 38.51 21.05 -1.69
C ASP A 125 38.30 22.45 -1.10
N MET A 126 38.32 22.53 0.23
CA MET A 126 37.99 23.74 1.00
C MET A 126 38.97 24.90 0.78
N ARG A 127 40.15 24.63 0.21
CA ARG A 127 41.15 25.67 -0.09
C ARG A 127 40.79 26.48 -1.34
N LYS A 128 39.88 25.98 -2.17
CA LYS A 128 39.49 26.61 -3.45
C LYS A 128 38.48 27.74 -3.29
N PHE A 129 37.92 27.94 -2.10
CA PHE A 129 36.95 29.01 -1.86
C PHE A 129 37.63 30.38 -1.69
N ASP A 130 37.02 31.42 -2.28
CA ASP A 130 37.57 32.78 -2.37
C ASP A 130 37.83 33.44 -1.02
N HIS A 131 37.07 33.07 0.01
CA HIS A 131 37.20 33.65 1.34
C HIS A 131 38.54 33.29 2.02
N ARG A 132 39.24 32.23 1.56
CA ARG A 132 40.55 31.77 2.08
C ARG A 132 40.63 31.53 3.59
N ASN A 133 39.47 31.42 4.24
CA ASN A 133 39.36 31.27 5.70
C ASN A 133 39.48 29.81 6.17
N TRP A 134 39.68 28.83 5.27
CA TRP A 134 40.03 27.46 5.64
C TRP A 134 41.51 27.41 6.11
N ALA A 135 41.76 27.96 7.29
CA ALA A 135 43.08 28.14 7.88
C ALA A 135 43.01 28.05 9.42
N GLY A 136 44.17 27.88 10.07
CA GLY A 136 44.22 27.71 11.53
C GLY A 136 43.65 26.37 11.96
N THR A 137 43.00 26.35 13.12
CA THR A 137 42.40 25.14 13.71
C THR A 137 40.90 25.16 13.51
N ILE A 138 40.31 24.16 12.84
CA ILE A 138 38.86 24.02 12.66
C ILE A 138 38.23 23.57 13.99
N THR A 139 37.22 24.31 14.46
CA THR A 139 36.63 24.16 15.80
C THR A 139 35.12 23.85 15.80
N SER A 140 34.42 24.01 14.68
CA SER A 140 33.08 23.45 14.44
C SER A 140 32.67 23.58 12.97
N PHE A 141 31.54 22.98 12.59
CA PHE A 141 30.93 23.15 11.28
C PHE A 141 29.40 22.98 11.32
N ARG A 142 28.75 23.41 10.24
CA ARG A 142 27.34 23.21 9.95
C ARG A 142 27.18 22.91 8.47
N LEU A 143 26.64 21.74 8.16
CA LEU A 143 26.26 21.35 6.81
C LEU A 143 24.85 21.86 6.53
N ASP A 144 24.67 22.57 5.43
CA ASP A 144 23.38 22.94 4.91
C ASP A 144 23.13 22.01 3.69
N PRO A 145 22.30 20.95 3.81
CA PRO A 145 22.04 20.02 2.70
C PRO A 145 21.61 20.72 1.42
N THR A 146 20.87 21.83 1.57
CA THR A 146 20.57 22.85 0.57
C THR A 146 20.48 24.22 1.25
N ASN A 147 20.74 25.31 0.52
CA ASN A 147 20.55 26.66 1.04
C ASN A 147 20.04 27.61 -0.07
N PRO A 148 18.79 28.14 0.03
CA PRO A 148 17.81 27.80 1.06
C PRO A 148 17.34 26.35 0.94
N SER A 149 16.70 25.80 1.97
CA SER A 149 15.91 24.58 1.85
C SER A 149 14.45 24.88 1.52
N ASP A 150 13.69 23.86 1.14
CA ASP A 150 12.22 23.93 0.97
C ASP A 150 11.57 22.76 1.71
N ARG A 151 10.26 22.88 1.99
CA ARG A 151 9.50 21.88 2.78
C ARG A 151 9.09 20.64 2.00
N ASP A 152 9.27 20.63 0.68
CA ASP A 152 8.83 19.54 -0.20
C ASP A 152 9.97 18.56 -0.51
N SER A 153 11.19 18.93 -0.15
CA SER A 153 12.40 18.15 -0.37
C SER A 153 12.66 17.13 0.72
N VAL A 154 13.26 16.00 0.36
CA VAL A 154 13.68 14.95 1.30
C VAL A 154 15.18 14.76 1.18
N TYR A 155 15.88 14.79 2.31
CA TYR A 155 17.34 14.65 2.35
C TYR A 155 17.72 13.39 3.11
N GLN A 156 18.69 12.65 2.60
CA GLN A 156 19.39 11.62 3.37
C GLN A 156 20.88 11.89 3.34
N VAL A 157 21.53 11.78 4.50
CA VAL A 157 22.97 11.94 4.63
C VAL A 157 23.50 10.67 5.30
N SER A 158 24.31 9.92 4.55
CA SER A 158 24.88 8.67 5.04
C SER A 158 26.05 8.89 5.97
N ARG A 159 26.96 9.78 5.54
CA ARG A 159 28.22 10.09 6.22
C ARG A 159 28.85 11.34 5.63
N PHE A 160 29.67 12.01 6.42
CA PHE A 160 30.62 13.00 5.91
C PHE A 160 31.87 13.08 6.79
N GLY A 161 32.91 13.76 6.32
CA GLY A 161 34.12 14.01 7.10
C GLY A 161 35.16 14.84 6.37
N PHE A 162 36.31 15.05 7.03
CA PHE A 162 37.43 15.84 6.50
C PHE A 162 38.72 15.04 6.38
N PHE A 163 39.35 15.08 5.20
CA PHE A 163 40.43 14.17 4.82
C PHE A 163 41.67 14.91 4.30
N PRO A 164 42.88 14.35 4.54
CA PRO A 164 44.14 14.87 3.97
C PRO A 164 44.21 14.79 2.45
N THR A 165 43.61 13.76 1.85
CA THR A 165 43.62 13.53 0.39
C THR A 165 42.24 13.17 -0.17
N GLU A 166 42.00 13.51 -1.45
CA GLU A 166 40.79 13.13 -2.18
C GLU A 166 40.62 11.60 -2.28
N ALA A 167 41.73 10.85 -2.37
CA ALA A 167 41.70 9.39 -2.39
C ALA A 167 41.22 8.79 -1.06
N GLU A 168 41.56 9.40 0.08
CA GLU A 168 41.04 9.00 1.40
C GLU A 168 39.57 9.35 1.56
N ALA A 169 39.17 10.54 1.11
CA ALA A 169 37.77 10.95 1.05
C ALA A 169 36.94 9.94 0.24
N GLN A 170 37.38 9.58 -0.97
CA GLN A 170 36.67 8.62 -1.81
C GLN A 170 36.54 7.24 -1.14
N ARG A 171 37.62 6.72 -0.53
CA ARG A 171 37.57 5.44 0.21
C ARG A 171 36.56 5.46 1.35
N PHE A 172 36.45 6.57 2.08
CA PHE A 172 35.48 6.73 3.15
C PHE A 172 34.03 6.71 2.64
N LEU A 173 33.78 7.36 1.50
CA LEU A 173 32.45 7.38 0.85
C LEU A 173 32.09 6.04 0.23
N ASP A 174 33.06 5.31 -0.34
CA ASP A 174 32.87 3.98 -0.94
C ASP A 174 32.55 2.91 0.11
N ALA A 175 33.02 3.09 1.35
CA ALA A 175 32.72 2.19 2.48
C ALA A 175 31.27 2.31 3.00
N ALA A 176 30.38 2.99 2.26
CA ALA A 176 29.03 3.26 2.68
C ALA A 176 28.10 2.07 2.60
N VAL A 177 27.40 1.83 3.72
CA VAL A 177 26.33 0.84 3.82
C VAL A 177 25.03 1.63 3.94
N ASP A 178 24.38 1.87 2.81
CA ASP A 178 23.11 2.63 2.74
C ASP A 178 21.90 1.74 2.53
N SER A 179 22.02 0.50 2.98
CA SER A 179 20.91 -0.41 3.18
C SER A 179 20.42 -0.31 4.63
N PRO A 180 19.13 -0.50 4.89
CA PRO A 180 18.62 -0.54 6.26
C PRO A 180 19.29 -1.60 7.19
N ASP A 181 19.59 -1.25 8.46
CA ASP A 181 20.06 -2.13 9.56
C ASP A 181 18.93 -2.55 10.51
N TYR A 182 18.55 -3.83 10.44
CA TYR A 182 17.43 -4.42 11.16
C TYR A 182 17.82 -4.99 12.54
N SER A 183 18.94 -4.57 13.13
CA SER A 183 19.55 -5.20 14.31
C SER A 183 19.30 -4.56 15.71
N ALA A 184 18.13 -3.95 16.03
CA ALA A 184 17.80 -3.45 17.42
C ALA A 184 16.39 -3.82 18.00
N PRO A 185 16.18 -3.88 19.36
CA PRO A 185 14.92 -4.32 20.04
C PRO A 185 13.92 -3.20 20.47
N THR A 186 12.63 -3.56 20.70
CA THR A 186 11.46 -2.66 20.94
C THR A 186 11.03 -2.49 22.43
N HIS A 187 10.44 -1.33 22.80
CA HIS A 187 10.00 -0.97 24.18
C HIS A 187 8.49 -0.67 24.28
N PHE A 188 7.76 -1.31 25.21
CA PHE A 188 6.34 -1.06 25.50
C PHE A 188 6.15 -0.39 26.86
N VAL A 189 5.27 0.63 26.93
CA VAL A 189 5.12 1.52 28.11
C VAL A 189 3.83 1.30 28.89
N ALA A 190 2.87 0.52 28.37
CA ALA A 190 1.58 0.22 29.01
C ALA A 190 1.08 -1.22 28.70
N PRO A 191 0.21 -1.82 29.54
CA PRO A 191 -0.51 -3.05 29.18
C PRO A 191 -1.39 -2.89 27.94
N LEU A 192 -1.63 -3.99 27.25
CA LEU A 192 -2.50 -4.19 26.09
C LEU A 192 -2.12 -3.42 24.81
N GLN A 193 -0.87 -2.96 24.71
CA GLN A 193 -0.32 -2.35 23.49
C GLN A 193 -0.08 -3.43 22.40
N ARG A 194 -0.41 -3.11 21.14
CA ARG A 194 -0.48 -4.03 19.99
C ARG A 194 0.72 -3.90 19.05
N VAL A 195 1.18 -5.02 18.46
CA VAL A 195 2.15 -5.04 17.33
C VAL A 195 1.79 -6.13 16.32
N LEU A 196 2.12 -5.85 15.05
CA LEU A 196 1.97 -6.73 13.88
C LEU A 196 3.35 -7.28 13.48
N VAL A 197 3.48 -8.58 13.23
CA VAL A 197 4.73 -9.19 12.72
C VAL A 197 4.43 -9.98 11.43
N PRO A 198 5.11 -9.72 10.30
CA PRO A 198 4.93 -10.48 9.05
C PRO A 198 5.66 -11.83 9.06
N GLY A 199 5.13 -12.82 8.34
CA GLY A 199 5.76 -14.10 8.06
C GLY A 199 5.59 -14.54 6.60
N GLY A 200 6.72 -14.70 5.86
CA GLY A 200 6.86 -15.68 4.78
C GLY A 200 6.98 -15.23 3.31
N CYS A 201 8.02 -14.47 2.92
CA CYS A 201 8.90 -14.59 1.72
C CYS A 201 9.59 -13.24 1.48
N LEU A 202 10.89 -13.19 1.81
CA LEU A 202 11.71 -11.97 1.91
C LEU A 202 12.61 -11.84 0.68
N TYR A 203 12.14 -11.24 -0.39
CA TYR A 203 13.00 -10.63 -1.41
C TYR A 203 12.32 -9.34 -1.90
N ASP A 204 13.04 -8.23 -1.79
CA ASP A 204 12.70 -6.83 -2.11
C ASP A 204 11.97 -5.96 -1.05
N GLY A 205 12.48 -4.72 -0.93
CA GLY A 205 12.42 -3.85 0.25
C GLY A 205 11.04 -3.38 0.73
N PHE A 206 10.93 -3.33 2.06
CA PHE A 206 9.76 -2.90 2.83
C PHE A 206 10.00 -1.51 3.44
N ASP A 207 9.01 -0.60 3.32
CA ASP A 207 8.94 0.67 4.05
C ASP A 207 8.05 0.52 5.32
N GLN A 208 8.20 1.47 6.23
CA GLN A 208 7.81 1.54 7.66
C GLN A 208 6.37 1.18 8.11
N ALA A 209 5.51 0.58 7.29
CA ALA A 209 4.22 0.02 7.73
C ALA A 209 4.32 -1.45 8.22
N ASP A 210 5.44 -2.14 7.99
CA ASP A 210 5.59 -3.59 8.27
C ASP A 210 6.52 -3.94 9.46
N PHE A 211 6.86 -2.94 10.29
CA PHE A 211 7.60 -2.98 11.57
C PHE A 211 9.01 -3.62 11.61
N MET A 212 9.90 -2.97 12.38
CA MET A 212 11.16 -3.54 12.89
C MET A 212 10.96 -4.93 13.52
N LEU A 213 11.95 -5.83 13.39
CA LEU A 213 12.62 -6.52 14.51
C LEU A 213 13.79 -7.44 14.05
N GLN A 214 14.80 -7.56 14.93
CA GLN A 214 16.03 -8.36 14.88
C GLN A 214 15.87 -9.87 14.65
N ALA A 215 16.46 -10.39 13.56
CA ALA A 215 17.52 -11.40 13.53
C ALA A 215 17.81 -11.79 12.07
N THR A 216 18.99 -11.45 11.56
CA THR A 216 19.38 -11.54 10.14
C THR A 216 20.01 -12.89 9.76
N GLY A 217 19.41 -14.00 10.17
CA GLY A 217 19.86 -15.32 9.73
C GLY A 217 18.79 -16.36 9.89
N VAL A 218 18.03 -16.63 8.82
CA VAL A 218 17.19 -17.82 8.72
C VAL A 218 17.77 -18.69 7.61
N ASP A 219 18.63 -19.63 7.97
CA ASP A 219 19.05 -20.69 7.07
C ASP A 219 17.86 -21.65 6.92
N SER A 220 17.01 -21.40 5.91
CA SER A 220 15.80 -22.17 5.55
C SER A 220 14.52 -21.81 6.33
N PRO A 221 13.86 -20.66 6.06
CA PRO A 221 12.56 -20.34 6.65
C PRO A 221 11.48 -21.34 6.20
N SER A 222 10.63 -21.79 7.12
CA SER A 222 9.45 -22.62 6.82
C SER A 222 8.15 -21.92 7.25
N GLU A 223 7.01 -22.42 6.74
CA GLU A 223 5.65 -21.91 6.96
C GLU A 223 5.20 -21.86 8.46
N THR A 224 6.05 -22.19 9.43
CA THR A 224 5.68 -22.41 10.84
C THR A 224 6.59 -21.75 11.88
N THR A 225 7.16 -20.57 11.62
CA THR A 225 8.00 -19.85 12.61
C THR A 225 7.17 -19.20 13.73
N VAL A 226 7.52 -19.40 15.00
CA VAL A 226 6.85 -18.79 16.18
C VAL A 226 7.77 -17.82 16.91
N VAL A 227 7.21 -16.69 17.35
CA VAL A 227 7.91 -15.60 18.03
C VAL A 227 7.67 -15.61 19.55
N ARG A 228 8.75 -15.56 20.35
CA ARG A 228 8.70 -15.37 21.82
C ARG A 228 9.14 -13.97 22.25
N PHE A 229 8.48 -13.40 23.26
CA PHE A 229 8.83 -12.09 23.84
C PHE A 229 9.21 -12.18 25.32
N ARG A 230 10.38 -11.66 25.71
CA ARG A 230 10.83 -11.61 27.13
C ARG A 230 10.90 -10.18 27.67
N PRO A 231 10.10 -9.79 28.68
CA PRO A 231 10.24 -8.50 29.35
C PRO A 231 11.49 -8.46 30.23
N ARG A 232 12.31 -7.41 30.09
CA ARG A 232 13.64 -7.31 30.76
C ARG A 232 13.60 -7.16 32.29
N SER A 233 12.45 -6.90 32.92
CA SER A 233 12.35 -6.60 34.36
C SER A 233 11.69 -7.69 35.22
N ALA A 234 11.27 -8.83 34.65
CA ALA A 234 10.71 -9.93 35.45
C ALA A 234 11.80 -10.89 35.91
N ARG A 235 12.01 -11.01 37.23
CA ARG A 235 12.88 -12.03 37.87
C ARG A 235 12.24 -13.44 37.91
N GLY A 236 11.28 -13.75 37.05
CA GLY A 236 10.58 -15.04 37.00
C GLY A 236 9.95 -15.28 35.62
N ASP A 237 9.81 -16.56 35.30
CA ASP A 237 9.38 -17.27 34.08
C ASP A 237 8.89 -16.49 32.85
N GLU A 238 9.25 -17.04 31.69
CA GLU A 238 8.78 -16.61 30.38
C GLU A 238 7.26 -16.46 30.36
N SER A 239 6.77 -15.23 30.14
CA SER A 239 5.33 -15.01 29.98
C SER A 239 4.97 -15.12 28.50
N VAL A 240 4.40 -16.26 28.10
CA VAL A 240 3.70 -16.39 26.81
C VAL A 240 2.46 -15.50 26.85
N VAL A 241 2.37 -14.51 25.95
CA VAL A 241 1.12 -13.76 25.81
C VAL A 241 0.27 -14.41 24.73
N ARG A 242 -0.70 -15.24 25.15
CA ARG A 242 -1.70 -15.82 24.25
C ARG A 242 -2.64 -14.75 23.71
N ALA A 243 -2.46 -14.44 22.44
CA ALA A 243 -3.51 -14.18 21.45
C ALA A 243 -2.79 -14.03 20.10
N CYS A 244 -2.67 -15.11 19.34
CA CYS A 244 -2.08 -15.11 18.01
C CYS A 244 -3.21 -15.37 17.01
N GLN A 245 -3.61 -14.36 16.25
CA GLN A 245 -4.33 -14.56 14.99
C GLN A 245 -3.36 -14.19 13.89
N THR A 246 -2.95 -15.22 13.13
CA THR A 246 -2.18 -15.08 11.91
C THR A 246 -3.15 -15.07 10.74
N ASN A 247 -3.16 -14.00 9.94
CA ASN A 247 -3.97 -13.97 8.72
C ASN A 247 -3.18 -14.55 7.54
N SER A 248 -3.86 -14.87 6.44
CA SER A 248 -3.26 -15.43 5.20
C SER A 248 -2.41 -14.43 4.41
N ARG A 249 -2.18 -13.22 4.95
CA ARG A 249 -1.13 -12.28 4.52
C ARG A 249 0.13 -12.34 5.39
N GLY A 250 0.24 -13.37 6.23
CA GLY A 250 1.40 -13.61 7.09
C GLY A 250 1.46 -12.77 8.37
N PHE A 251 0.46 -11.95 8.66
CA PHE A 251 0.53 -11.05 9.82
C PHE A 251 0.04 -11.73 11.09
N THR A 252 0.91 -11.79 12.10
CA THR A 252 0.56 -12.28 13.44
C THR A 252 0.33 -11.11 14.39
N HIS A 253 -0.83 -11.08 15.04
CA HIS A 253 -1.18 -10.09 16.06
C HIS A 253 -0.61 -10.46 17.43
N PHE A 254 -0.07 -9.49 18.16
CA PHE A 254 0.37 -9.67 19.55
C PHE A 254 -0.09 -8.53 20.46
N VAL A 255 -0.34 -8.84 21.74
CA VAL A 255 -0.79 -7.89 22.76
C VAL A 255 0.12 -8.01 23.99
N ALA A 256 0.84 -6.95 24.38
CA ALA A 256 1.71 -7.02 25.58
C ALA A 256 0.88 -6.90 26.87
N LYS A 257 0.88 -7.90 27.76
CA LYS A 257 0.07 -7.84 29.01
C LYS A 257 0.61 -6.89 30.09
N LYS A 258 1.86 -6.41 29.99
CA LYS A 258 2.53 -5.50 30.94
C LYS A 258 3.49 -4.53 30.21
N PRO A 259 3.90 -3.41 30.80
CA PRO A 259 5.00 -2.57 30.30
C PRO A 259 6.38 -3.25 30.42
N GLY A 260 7.31 -2.97 29.50
CA GLY A 260 8.70 -3.45 29.55
C GLY A 260 9.46 -3.37 28.23
N LYS A 261 10.76 -3.68 28.24
CA LYS A 261 11.58 -3.92 27.03
C LYS A 261 11.42 -5.38 26.60
N TYR A 262 11.05 -5.63 25.34
CA TYR A 262 10.81 -6.97 24.81
C TYR A 262 11.70 -7.23 23.60
N ARG A 263 12.15 -8.48 23.46
CA ARG A 263 12.97 -8.96 22.33
C ARG A 263 12.29 -10.16 21.68
N LEU A 264 12.49 -10.36 20.38
CA LEU A 264 12.29 -11.66 19.74
C LEU A 264 13.36 -12.63 20.26
N ALA A 265 12.96 -13.83 20.66
CA ALA A 265 13.91 -14.92 20.90
C ALA A 265 13.76 -15.95 19.78
N HIS A 266 14.83 -16.13 18.99
CA HIS A 266 14.99 -17.27 18.09
C HIS A 266 15.80 -18.33 18.83
N GLU A 267 15.10 -19.18 19.55
CA GLU A 267 15.61 -20.48 19.94
C GLU A 267 14.75 -21.48 19.18
N ALA A 268 15.37 -22.52 18.58
CA ALA A 268 14.61 -23.66 18.10
C ALA A 268 14.00 -24.30 19.35
N VAL A 269 12.78 -23.94 19.67
CA VAL A 269 12.08 -24.60 20.77
C VAL A 269 11.32 -25.75 20.15
N SER A 270 11.83 -26.95 20.41
CA SER A 270 11.00 -28.14 20.41
C SER A 270 9.72 -27.80 21.17
N PHE A 271 8.55 -28.01 20.56
CA PHE A 271 7.28 -27.77 21.23
C PHE A 271 7.05 -28.87 22.26
N ASP A 272 7.74 -28.77 23.40
CA ASP A 272 7.72 -29.78 24.46
C ASP A 272 6.32 -29.99 25.08
N ASP A 273 5.40 -29.04 24.89
CA ASP A 273 4.01 -29.09 25.33
C ASP A 273 3.05 -29.86 24.41
N ILE A 274 3.48 -30.21 23.20
CA ILE A 274 2.82 -31.20 22.32
C ILE A 274 3.76 -32.33 21.91
N ALA A 275 5.01 -32.33 22.40
CA ALA A 275 6.05 -33.29 22.04
C ALA A 275 5.73 -34.72 22.46
N ASP A 276 4.91 -34.88 23.50
CA ASP A 276 4.42 -36.19 23.94
C ASP A 276 3.20 -36.66 23.13
N LEU A 277 2.67 -35.84 22.21
CA LEU A 277 1.61 -36.22 21.27
C LEU A 277 2.23 -36.73 19.96
N PRO A 278 1.65 -37.75 19.31
CA PRO A 278 2.19 -38.29 18.07
C PRO A 278 2.25 -37.23 16.93
N ALA A 279 3.29 -37.26 16.08
CA ALA A 279 3.55 -36.26 15.03
C ALA A 279 2.38 -36.05 14.04
N GLU A 280 1.53 -37.05 13.92
CA GLU A 280 0.38 -37.12 13.02
C GLU A 280 -0.81 -36.34 13.60
N ILE A 281 -0.93 -36.27 14.93
CA ILE A 281 -1.83 -35.40 15.75
C ILE A 281 -1.49 -33.94 15.60
N GLN A 282 -0.23 -33.67 15.35
CA GLN A 282 0.26 -32.33 15.09
C GLN A 282 0.02 -31.91 13.62
N SER A 283 -0.09 -32.86 12.67
CA SER A 283 -0.35 -32.65 11.23
C SER A 283 -1.82 -32.75 10.80
N ALA A 284 -2.64 -33.60 11.41
CA ALA A 284 -4.09 -33.71 11.14
C ALA A 284 -4.88 -32.53 11.74
N VAL A 285 -4.37 -31.90 12.80
CA VAL A 285 -4.83 -30.58 13.30
C VAL A 285 -4.54 -29.46 12.27
N ARG A 286 -3.66 -29.68 11.29
CA ARG A 286 -3.25 -28.66 10.32
C ARG A 286 -3.82 -28.83 8.90
N PHE A 287 -4.14 -30.03 8.38
CA PHE A 287 -4.33 -30.12 6.91
C PHE A 287 -4.92 -31.40 6.24
N VAL A 288 -5.07 -32.52 6.95
CA VAL A 288 -5.14 -33.87 6.34
C VAL A 288 -6.32 -34.14 5.39
N VAL A 289 -7.47 -33.49 5.51
CA VAL A 289 -8.64 -33.84 4.67
C VAL A 289 -8.61 -33.17 3.27
N ALA A 290 -8.02 -31.99 3.12
CA ALA A 290 -8.14 -31.21 1.87
C ALA A 290 -7.08 -31.57 0.80
N ARG A 291 -5.80 -31.77 1.17
CA ARG A 291 -4.76 -32.07 0.16
C ARG A 291 -4.65 -33.55 -0.22
N GLN A 292 -5.03 -34.52 0.62
CA GLN A 292 -4.81 -35.94 0.28
C GLN A 292 -5.78 -36.47 -0.79
N LEU A 293 -7.02 -35.96 -0.85
CA LEU A 293 -7.93 -36.26 -1.97
C LEU A 293 -7.48 -35.62 -3.30
N LEU A 294 -6.52 -34.69 -3.27
CA LEU A 294 -5.97 -33.99 -4.44
C LEU A 294 -4.59 -34.50 -4.87
N ALA A 295 -3.75 -34.94 -3.92
CA ALA A 295 -2.35 -35.27 -4.21
C ALA A 295 -2.15 -36.55 -5.05
N ALA A 296 -3.08 -37.50 -4.99
CA ALA A 296 -2.94 -38.82 -5.63
C ALA A 296 -3.86 -39.08 -6.84
N ALA A 297 -4.60 -38.08 -7.33
CA ALA A 297 -5.24 -38.22 -8.64
C ALA A 297 -4.14 -38.20 -9.71
N GLU A 298 -4.06 -39.23 -10.56
CA GLU A 298 -3.30 -39.12 -11.81
C GLU A 298 -3.74 -37.82 -12.51
N ASP A 299 -2.74 -37.01 -12.87
CA ASP A 299 -2.86 -35.66 -13.44
C ASP A 299 -3.22 -34.51 -12.49
N ARG A 300 -3.27 -34.71 -11.16
CA ARG A 300 -3.51 -33.65 -10.13
C ARG A 300 -4.78 -32.81 -10.33
N ARG A 301 -5.77 -33.35 -11.02
CA ARG A 301 -7.10 -32.72 -11.21
C ARG A 301 -8.01 -33.00 -10.03
N PHE A 302 -8.79 -32.02 -9.60
CA PHE A 302 -9.84 -32.22 -8.59
C PHE A 302 -11.01 -32.98 -9.20
N ARG A 303 -11.27 -34.21 -8.73
CA ARG A 303 -12.32 -35.10 -9.26
C ARG A 303 -13.29 -35.52 -8.15
N PRO A 304 -14.16 -34.61 -7.67
CA PRO A 304 -15.00 -34.83 -6.49
C PRO A 304 -15.97 -36.01 -6.64
N ASN A 305 -16.41 -36.29 -7.88
CA ASN A 305 -17.36 -37.37 -8.21
C ASN A 305 -16.68 -38.73 -8.48
N SER A 306 -15.34 -38.79 -8.46
CA SER A 306 -14.62 -40.06 -8.60
C SER A 306 -14.53 -40.78 -7.25
N PRO A 307 -14.41 -42.11 -7.22
CA PRO A 307 -14.19 -42.84 -5.97
C PRO A 307 -12.82 -42.49 -5.35
N PRO A 308 -12.73 -42.40 -4.01
CA PRO A 308 -11.43 -42.35 -3.34
C PRO A 308 -10.72 -43.69 -3.54
N ALA A 309 -9.40 -43.67 -3.76
CA ALA A 309 -8.65 -44.93 -3.85
C ALA A 309 -8.73 -45.68 -2.51
N ASP A 310 -8.75 -47.01 -2.56
CA ASP A 310 -8.89 -47.85 -1.36
C ASP A 310 -7.76 -47.60 -0.34
N SER A 311 -6.54 -47.38 -0.85
CA SER A 311 -5.37 -47.02 -0.04
C SER A 311 -5.58 -45.72 0.75
N ASP A 312 -6.13 -44.70 0.09
CA ASP A 312 -6.18 -43.34 0.61
C ASP A 312 -7.31 -43.21 1.64
N TRP A 313 -8.46 -43.85 1.37
CA TRP A 313 -9.56 -43.90 2.31
C TRP A 313 -9.19 -44.68 3.58
N ASN A 314 -8.56 -45.85 3.42
CA ASN A 314 -8.18 -46.68 4.56
C ASN A 314 -7.09 -46.01 5.42
N ALA A 315 -6.17 -45.26 4.80
CA ALA A 315 -5.17 -44.46 5.52
C ALA A 315 -5.80 -43.31 6.33
N ALA A 316 -6.75 -42.58 5.74
CA ALA A 316 -7.47 -41.50 6.44
C ALA A 316 -8.31 -42.02 7.63
N VAL A 317 -9.00 -43.15 7.45
CA VAL A 317 -9.79 -43.81 8.50
C VAL A 317 -8.91 -44.34 9.63
N ALA A 318 -7.75 -44.92 9.30
CA ALA A 318 -6.79 -45.40 10.30
C ALA A 318 -6.22 -44.25 11.14
N ALA A 319 -5.82 -43.14 10.49
CA ALA A 319 -5.27 -41.96 11.17
C ALA A 319 -6.26 -41.32 12.15
N LEU A 320 -7.53 -41.14 11.76
CA LEU A 320 -8.54 -40.56 12.65
C LEU A 320 -8.88 -41.46 13.85
N GLY A 321 -8.73 -42.78 13.71
CA GLY A 321 -8.90 -43.73 14.81
C GLY A 321 -7.91 -43.55 15.96
N GLU A 322 -6.82 -42.80 15.79
CA GLU A 322 -5.83 -42.50 16.84
C GLU A 322 -6.23 -41.34 17.77
N TYR A 323 -7.33 -40.66 17.46
CA TYR A 323 -7.92 -39.57 18.24
C TYR A 323 -9.27 -39.98 18.84
N ASP A 324 -9.49 -41.30 18.96
CA ASP A 324 -10.77 -41.93 19.35
C ASP A 324 -11.96 -41.57 18.44
N ILE A 325 -11.71 -41.21 17.17
CA ILE A 325 -12.74 -41.00 16.14
C ILE A 325 -12.87 -42.29 15.32
N ASP A 326 -13.74 -43.20 15.76
CA ASP A 326 -13.86 -44.53 15.15
C ASP A 326 -14.66 -44.52 13.85
N LEU A 327 -13.93 -44.69 12.75
CA LEU A 327 -14.47 -44.87 11.40
C LEU A 327 -14.13 -46.25 10.81
N LYS A 328 -13.59 -47.19 11.61
CA LYS A 328 -13.05 -48.48 11.11
C LYS A 328 -14.13 -49.41 10.55
N SER A 329 -15.38 -49.24 10.98
CA SER A 329 -16.55 -49.95 10.45
C SER A 329 -17.29 -49.17 9.35
N ALA A 330 -16.88 -47.93 9.06
CA ALA A 330 -17.54 -47.07 8.08
C ALA A 330 -17.22 -47.54 6.67
N LYS A 331 -18.27 -47.83 5.89
CA LYS A 331 -18.12 -48.24 4.50
C LYS A 331 -17.53 -47.08 3.68
N ARG A 332 -16.51 -47.36 2.87
CA ARG A 332 -15.89 -46.37 1.96
C ARG A 332 -16.96 -45.66 1.13
N PRO A 333 -17.04 -44.32 1.20
CA PRO A 333 -17.99 -43.56 0.39
C PRO A 333 -17.70 -43.67 -1.11
N ALA A 334 -18.75 -43.61 -1.92
CA ALA A 334 -18.67 -43.85 -3.36
C ALA A 334 -17.90 -42.75 -4.11
N THR A 335 -17.84 -41.54 -3.55
CA THR A 335 -17.17 -40.38 -4.13
C THR A 335 -16.23 -39.71 -3.12
N ARG A 336 -15.25 -38.96 -3.64
CA ARG A 336 -14.30 -38.19 -2.82
C ARG A 336 -14.98 -37.07 -2.05
N ALA A 337 -16.05 -36.48 -2.59
CA ALA A 337 -16.87 -35.51 -1.88
C ALA A 337 -17.62 -36.13 -0.69
N ASP A 338 -18.25 -37.30 -0.88
CA ASP A 338 -18.95 -38.01 0.21
C ASP A 338 -17.97 -38.47 1.30
N ALA A 339 -16.75 -38.84 0.91
CA ALA A 339 -15.65 -39.16 1.82
C ALA A 339 -15.30 -37.99 2.74
N ALA A 340 -15.17 -36.78 2.19
CA ALA A 340 -14.88 -35.59 2.98
C ALA A 340 -16.02 -35.23 3.96
N VAL A 341 -17.28 -35.42 3.56
CA VAL A 341 -18.46 -35.18 4.41
C VAL A 341 -18.51 -36.15 5.59
N VAL A 342 -18.25 -37.43 5.36
CA VAL A 342 -18.23 -38.47 6.41
C VAL A 342 -17.11 -38.20 7.42
N LEU A 343 -15.90 -37.88 6.96
CA LEU A 343 -14.76 -37.58 7.83
C LEU A 343 -15.04 -36.34 8.69
N LYS A 344 -15.53 -35.25 8.07
CA LYS A 344 -15.88 -34.00 8.77
C LYS A 344 -16.94 -34.21 9.84
N ALA A 345 -18.02 -34.93 9.53
CA ALA A 345 -19.13 -35.18 10.45
C ALA A 345 -18.68 -36.01 11.67
N SER A 346 -17.82 -37.01 11.48
CA SER A 346 -17.32 -37.84 12.58
C SER A 346 -16.34 -37.10 13.48
N ILE A 347 -15.47 -36.26 12.92
CA ILE A 347 -14.59 -35.39 13.72
C ILE A 347 -15.42 -34.39 14.54
N GLN A 348 -16.43 -33.78 13.92
CA GLN A 348 -17.33 -32.83 14.57
C GLN A 348 -18.19 -33.47 15.66
N ALA A 349 -18.65 -34.71 15.46
CA ALA A 349 -19.45 -35.45 16.45
C ALA A 349 -18.63 -35.83 17.69
N THR A 350 -17.36 -36.21 17.52
CA THR A 350 -16.49 -36.61 18.64
C THR A 350 -15.92 -35.41 19.40
N LEU A 351 -15.60 -34.31 18.69
CA LEU A 351 -14.96 -33.14 19.30
C LEU A 351 -15.96 -32.07 19.77
N GLY A 352 -17.25 -32.20 19.45
CA GLY A 352 -18.35 -31.38 20.00
C GLY A 352 -18.43 -29.95 19.48
N THR A 353 -17.57 -29.55 18.54
CA THR A 353 -17.55 -28.21 17.94
C THR A 353 -17.73 -28.30 16.43
N ALA A 354 -18.58 -27.43 15.85
CA ALA A 354 -18.70 -27.33 14.41
C ALA A 354 -17.37 -26.92 13.78
N ILE A 355 -16.84 -27.76 12.89
CA ILE A 355 -15.70 -27.40 12.06
C ILE A 355 -16.25 -26.63 10.87
N GLU A 356 -16.34 -25.32 11.01
CA GLU A 356 -16.55 -24.43 9.87
C GLU A 356 -15.22 -24.23 9.15
N SER A 357 -15.26 -24.31 7.82
CA SER A 357 -14.11 -23.92 7.01
C SER A 357 -13.76 -22.49 7.41
N PRO A 358 -12.50 -22.16 7.74
CA PRO A 358 -12.10 -20.78 7.91
C PRO A 358 -12.05 -20.07 6.55
N PHE A 359 -12.70 -20.58 5.50
CA PHE A 359 -12.94 -19.93 4.22
C PHE A 359 -14.38 -20.22 3.79
N THR A 360 -15.35 -19.77 4.58
CA THR A 360 -16.67 -19.43 4.03
C THR A 360 -16.47 -18.36 2.95
N ASN A 361 -17.42 -18.24 2.02
CA ASN A 361 -17.53 -17.09 1.10
C ASN A 361 -17.55 -15.70 1.83
N GLU A 362 -17.43 -15.66 3.17
CA GLU A 362 -17.33 -14.46 3.99
C GLU A 362 -15.98 -13.74 3.88
N TYR A 363 -14.94 -14.30 3.26
CA TYR A 363 -13.72 -13.50 2.96
C TYR A 363 -13.99 -12.40 1.92
N VAL A 364 -15.10 -12.52 1.19
CA VAL A 364 -15.65 -11.51 0.27
C VAL A 364 -16.34 -10.36 1.04
N THR A 365 -16.58 -10.49 2.36
CA THR A 365 -17.45 -9.58 3.14
C THR A 365 -16.73 -8.57 4.04
N ARG A 366 -15.39 -8.52 4.06
CA ARG A 366 -14.70 -7.38 4.71
C ARG A 366 -14.91 -6.14 3.86
N ASP A 367 -15.78 -5.25 4.33
CA ASP A 367 -15.98 -3.93 3.75
C ASP A 367 -14.61 -3.22 3.67
N ARG A 368 -14.21 -2.82 2.46
CA ARG A 368 -12.96 -2.10 2.16
C ARG A 368 -13.09 -1.38 0.83
N ILE A 369 -12.29 -0.33 0.64
CA ILE A 369 -11.98 0.18 -0.70
C ILE A 369 -11.19 -0.90 -1.44
N ARG A 370 -11.70 -1.35 -2.59
CA ARG A 370 -11.08 -2.33 -3.48
C ARG A 370 -10.39 -1.60 -4.63
N ILE A 371 -9.15 -1.97 -4.93
CA ILE A 371 -8.39 -1.42 -6.06
C ILE A 371 -8.13 -2.52 -7.07
N GLY A 372 -8.55 -2.35 -8.31
CA GLY A 372 -8.40 -3.36 -9.35
C GLY A 372 -8.08 -2.78 -10.72
N ALA A 373 -8.08 -3.64 -11.73
CA ALA A 373 -7.89 -3.22 -13.11
C ALA A 373 -8.56 -4.19 -14.07
N TRP A 374 -8.91 -3.67 -15.25
CA TRP A 374 -9.15 -4.50 -16.41
C TRP A 374 -7.82 -4.86 -17.07
N VAL A 375 -7.59 -6.16 -17.28
CA VAL A 375 -6.26 -6.70 -17.61
C VAL A 375 -6.34 -7.66 -18.79
N SER A 376 -6.00 -7.14 -19.98
CA SER A 376 -5.84 -7.93 -21.21
C SER A 376 -4.47 -7.65 -21.85
N PRO A 377 -3.36 -8.01 -21.20
CA PRO A 377 -2.03 -7.87 -21.78
C PRO A 377 -1.88 -8.78 -23.01
N PRO A 378 -1.02 -8.42 -23.97
CA PRO A 378 -0.58 -9.37 -24.99
C PRO A 378 0.22 -10.52 -24.35
N PRO A 379 0.30 -11.71 -24.97
CA PRO A 379 0.95 -12.88 -24.38
C PRO A 379 2.39 -12.63 -23.91
N GLU A 380 3.13 -11.78 -24.61
CA GLU A 380 4.54 -11.44 -24.32
C GLU A 380 4.71 -10.72 -22.98
N ALA A 381 3.67 -10.02 -22.51
CA ALA A 381 3.67 -9.33 -21.22
C ALA A 381 3.28 -10.25 -20.05
N ILE A 382 2.83 -11.48 -20.30
CA ILE A 382 2.42 -12.44 -19.25
C ILE A 382 3.66 -13.20 -18.76
N GLY A 383 4.43 -12.53 -17.89
CA GLY A 383 5.58 -13.11 -17.19
C GLY A 383 5.22 -14.10 -16.09
N LYS A 384 6.21 -14.85 -15.60
CA LYS A 384 6.04 -15.79 -14.47
C LYS A 384 5.69 -15.09 -13.15
N ASP A 385 6.09 -13.83 -13.02
CA ASP A 385 5.92 -12.93 -11.88
C ASP A 385 4.77 -11.93 -12.09
N PHE A 386 3.91 -12.15 -13.10
CA PHE A 386 2.89 -11.18 -13.50
C PHE A 386 1.94 -10.80 -12.35
N ILE A 387 1.38 -11.79 -11.64
CA ILE A 387 0.45 -11.56 -10.53
C ILE A 387 1.15 -11.00 -9.30
N GLU A 388 2.42 -11.36 -9.08
CA GLU A 388 3.24 -10.76 -8.02
C GLU A 388 3.47 -9.27 -8.27
N THR A 389 3.89 -8.92 -9.49
CA THR A 389 4.08 -7.53 -9.92
C THR A 389 2.76 -6.77 -9.82
N TYR A 390 1.67 -7.34 -10.33
CA TYR A 390 0.34 -6.77 -10.20
C TYR A 390 0.00 -6.47 -8.74
N ARG A 391 0.13 -7.45 -7.85
CA ARG A 391 -0.15 -7.28 -6.42
C ARG A 391 0.74 -6.22 -5.75
N SER A 392 2.01 -6.13 -6.12
CA SER A 392 2.97 -5.15 -5.58
C SER A 392 2.60 -3.69 -5.89
N GLY A 393 1.83 -3.49 -6.97
CA GLY A 393 1.26 -2.19 -7.37
C GLY A 393 0.09 -1.73 -6.48
N GLY A 394 -0.33 -2.53 -5.50
CA GLY A 394 -1.42 -2.17 -4.59
C GLY A 394 -2.80 -2.68 -5.02
N PHE A 395 -2.88 -3.46 -6.10
CA PHE A 395 -4.13 -4.05 -6.58
C PHE A 395 -4.59 -5.21 -5.69
N ASP A 396 -5.89 -5.24 -5.39
CA ASP A 396 -6.58 -6.25 -4.59
C ASP A 396 -7.36 -7.26 -5.44
N TRP A 397 -7.75 -6.89 -6.68
CA TRP A 397 -8.52 -7.75 -7.56
C TRP A 397 -8.23 -7.50 -9.03
N ILE A 398 -8.35 -8.53 -9.86
CA ILE A 398 -8.03 -8.53 -11.28
C ILE A 398 -9.25 -8.97 -12.09
N ILE A 399 -9.57 -8.21 -13.15
CA ILE A 399 -10.46 -8.66 -14.21
C ILE A 399 -9.58 -9.16 -15.34
N ALA A 400 -9.30 -10.46 -15.34
CA ALA A 400 -8.50 -11.12 -16.36
C ALA A 400 -9.34 -11.27 -17.63
N HIS A 401 -8.83 -10.78 -18.76
CA HIS A 401 -9.51 -10.84 -20.05
C HIS A 401 -8.53 -11.21 -21.18
N GLY A 402 -9.07 -11.53 -22.36
CA GLY A 402 -8.27 -11.81 -23.56
C GLY A 402 -7.32 -12.99 -23.36
N ALA A 403 -6.06 -12.84 -23.79
CA ALA A 403 -5.06 -13.90 -23.68
C ALA A 403 -4.83 -14.36 -22.23
N LEU A 404 -4.96 -13.46 -21.26
CA LEU A 404 -4.77 -13.78 -19.84
C LEU A 404 -5.90 -14.66 -19.29
N ALA A 405 -7.14 -14.48 -19.75
CA ALA A 405 -8.27 -15.32 -19.36
C ALA A 405 -8.33 -16.66 -20.11
N GLY A 406 -7.45 -16.87 -21.09
CA GLY A 406 -7.39 -18.10 -21.87
C GLY A 406 -7.14 -19.34 -21.00
N SER A 407 -7.60 -20.50 -21.48
CA SER A 407 -7.47 -21.78 -20.77
C SER A 407 -6.03 -22.13 -20.39
N GLU A 408 -5.04 -21.69 -21.17
CA GLU A 408 -3.61 -21.89 -20.90
C GLU A 408 -3.13 -21.21 -19.60
N HIS A 409 -3.76 -20.09 -19.22
CA HIS A 409 -3.37 -19.28 -18.06
C HIS A 409 -4.29 -19.48 -16.86
N ARG A 410 -5.46 -20.12 -17.03
CA ARG A 410 -6.45 -20.29 -15.95
C ARG A 410 -5.85 -20.92 -14.69
N ASP A 411 -5.09 -22.01 -14.84
CA ASP A 411 -4.46 -22.67 -13.68
C ASP A 411 -3.38 -21.79 -13.03
N MET A 412 -2.66 -20.97 -13.82
CA MET A 412 -1.70 -20.01 -13.29
C MET A 412 -2.41 -18.90 -12.51
N LEU A 413 -3.47 -18.33 -13.08
CA LEU A 413 -4.27 -17.30 -12.44
C LEU A 413 -4.85 -17.80 -11.12
N LEU A 414 -5.47 -18.97 -11.10
CA LEU A 414 -6.04 -19.54 -9.87
C LEU A 414 -4.96 -19.71 -8.80
N ARG A 415 -3.82 -20.33 -9.13
CA ARG A 415 -2.73 -20.56 -8.17
C ARG A 415 -2.08 -19.26 -7.67
N GLU A 416 -1.70 -18.36 -8.57
CA GLU A 416 -0.92 -17.17 -8.20
C GLU A 416 -1.82 -16.09 -7.58
N CYS A 417 -3.05 -15.91 -8.06
CA CYS A 417 -3.99 -14.99 -7.42
C CYS A 417 -4.30 -15.42 -5.98
N ASP A 418 -4.48 -16.72 -5.74
CA ASP A 418 -4.64 -17.25 -4.38
C ASP A 418 -3.39 -17.02 -3.52
N LYS A 419 -2.22 -17.39 -4.04
CA LYS A 419 -0.92 -17.20 -3.38
C LYS A 419 -0.67 -15.74 -2.95
N TYR A 420 -1.01 -14.76 -3.79
CA TYR A 420 -0.76 -13.34 -3.54
C TYR A 420 -1.96 -12.58 -2.96
N GLY A 421 -3.10 -13.26 -2.76
CA GLY A 421 -4.33 -12.68 -2.23
C GLY A 421 -4.94 -11.61 -3.15
N VAL A 422 -5.00 -11.91 -4.45
CA VAL A 422 -5.68 -11.15 -5.49
C VAL A 422 -7.00 -11.84 -5.82
N GLU A 423 -8.11 -11.11 -5.78
CA GLU A 423 -9.42 -11.63 -6.20
C GLU A 423 -9.48 -11.72 -7.73
N LEU A 424 -9.99 -12.81 -8.28
CA LEU A 424 -9.98 -13.13 -9.70
C LEU A 424 -11.38 -13.10 -10.30
N VAL A 425 -11.60 -12.16 -11.22
CA VAL A 425 -12.75 -12.15 -12.15
C VAL A 425 -12.27 -12.64 -13.51
N LEU A 426 -12.86 -13.72 -14.02
CA LEU A 426 -12.48 -14.33 -15.30
C LEU A 426 -13.39 -13.84 -16.45
N GLY A 427 -12.78 -13.36 -17.53
CA GLY A 427 -13.43 -13.09 -18.81
C GLY A 427 -13.33 -14.25 -19.78
N ASP A 428 -13.87 -15.40 -19.40
CA ASP A 428 -13.80 -16.65 -20.17
C ASP A 428 -15.17 -17.11 -20.72
N GLY A 429 -16.19 -16.25 -20.61
CA GLY A 429 -17.55 -16.53 -21.10
C GLY A 429 -18.38 -17.44 -20.19
N ALA A 430 -17.89 -17.79 -18.98
CA ALA A 430 -18.60 -18.71 -18.09
C ALA A 430 -19.99 -18.23 -17.63
N TYR A 431 -20.34 -16.96 -17.83
CA TYR A 431 -21.61 -16.38 -17.38
C TYR A 431 -22.84 -16.90 -18.14
N GLU A 432 -22.69 -17.49 -19.33
CA GLU A 432 -23.83 -17.98 -20.14
C GLU A 432 -24.53 -19.20 -19.52
N ASN A 433 -23.78 -20.03 -18.78
CA ASN A 433 -24.28 -21.15 -18.00
C ASN A 433 -23.44 -21.30 -16.72
N PRO A 434 -23.64 -20.42 -15.74
CA PRO A 434 -22.65 -20.18 -14.71
C PRO A 434 -22.52 -21.33 -13.73
N ALA A 435 -23.61 -22.03 -13.40
CA ALA A 435 -23.56 -23.24 -12.57
C ALA A 435 -22.68 -24.35 -13.17
N VAL A 436 -22.70 -24.52 -14.50
CA VAL A 436 -21.90 -25.56 -15.19
C VAL A 436 -20.49 -25.06 -15.47
N ALA A 437 -20.36 -23.86 -16.03
CA ALA A 437 -19.10 -23.33 -16.53
C ALA A 437 -18.14 -22.92 -15.41
N THR A 438 -18.66 -22.52 -14.25
CA THR A 438 -17.82 -22.18 -13.08
C THR A 438 -17.59 -23.37 -12.14
N ALA A 439 -18.22 -24.53 -12.38
CA ALA A 439 -18.21 -25.67 -11.45
C ALA A 439 -16.80 -26.12 -11.01
N GLU A 440 -15.81 -26.02 -11.89
CA GLU A 440 -14.43 -26.42 -11.61
C GLU A 440 -13.64 -25.40 -10.77
N VAL A 441 -14.07 -24.12 -10.80
CA VAL A 441 -13.34 -22.99 -10.17
C VAL A 441 -14.14 -22.30 -9.07
N PHE A 442 -15.42 -22.64 -8.92
CA PHE A 442 -16.36 -21.99 -8.01
C PHE A 442 -15.86 -21.94 -6.57
N ASP A 443 -15.38 -23.07 -6.06
CA ASP A 443 -14.86 -23.20 -4.69
C ASP A 443 -13.41 -22.70 -4.54
N HIS A 444 -12.78 -22.19 -5.61
CA HIS A 444 -11.42 -21.68 -5.53
C HIS A 444 -11.40 -20.38 -4.70
N PRO A 445 -10.51 -20.23 -3.69
CA PRO A 445 -10.55 -19.10 -2.77
C PRO A 445 -10.40 -17.74 -3.44
N CYS A 446 -9.55 -17.64 -4.46
CA CYS A 446 -9.36 -16.40 -5.20
C CYS A 446 -10.46 -16.10 -6.22
N PHE A 447 -11.28 -17.08 -6.63
CA PHE A 447 -12.28 -16.87 -7.67
C PHE A 447 -13.40 -15.97 -7.13
N ALA A 448 -13.48 -14.75 -7.65
CA ALA A 448 -14.43 -13.74 -7.22
C ALA A 448 -15.63 -13.62 -8.17
N GLY A 449 -15.49 -14.06 -9.42
CA GLY A 449 -16.60 -14.14 -10.35
C GLY A 449 -16.21 -14.11 -11.81
N THR A 450 -17.13 -13.66 -12.65
CA THR A 450 -16.99 -13.74 -14.11
C THR A 450 -17.32 -12.39 -14.74
N TYR A 451 -16.54 -11.95 -15.70
CA TYR A 451 -16.85 -10.78 -16.53
C TYR A 451 -18.01 -11.11 -17.47
N VAL A 452 -19.04 -10.27 -17.50
CA VAL A 452 -20.23 -10.45 -18.33
C VAL A 452 -20.19 -9.54 -19.55
N THR A 453 -20.19 -8.23 -19.34
CA THR A 453 -20.21 -7.26 -20.44
C THR A 453 -19.71 -5.91 -19.97
N ASP A 454 -19.21 -5.14 -20.92
CA ASP A 454 -18.82 -3.75 -20.76
C ASP A 454 -19.80 -2.86 -21.54
N GLU A 455 -20.15 -1.72 -20.96
CA GLU A 455 -20.90 -0.62 -21.56
C GLU A 455 -22.22 -1.00 -22.33
N PRO A 456 -23.17 -1.72 -21.70
CA PRO A 456 -24.42 -2.12 -22.33
C PRO A 456 -25.42 -0.96 -22.44
N GLY A 457 -26.29 -0.98 -23.46
CA GLY A 457 -27.44 -0.08 -23.58
C GLY A 457 -28.70 -0.61 -22.87
N THR A 458 -29.67 0.28 -22.60
CA THR A 458 -30.92 -0.09 -21.92
C THR A 458 -31.74 -1.16 -22.63
N GLU A 459 -31.67 -1.27 -23.96
CA GLU A 459 -32.36 -2.35 -24.70
C GLU A 459 -31.76 -3.74 -24.43
N GLN A 460 -30.52 -3.80 -23.93
CA GLN A 460 -29.85 -5.04 -23.54
C GLN A 460 -30.12 -5.40 -22.06
N TYR A 461 -30.66 -4.49 -21.26
CA TYR A 461 -30.78 -4.65 -19.81
C TYR A 461 -31.65 -5.84 -19.40
N ASP A 462 -32.79 -6.08 -20.05
CA ASP A 462 -33.70 -7.16 -19.62
C ASP A 462 -33.04 -8.54 -19.75
N GLU A 463 -32.32 -8.77 -20.85
CA GLU A 463 -31.62 -10.03 -21.06
C GLU A 463 -30.39 -10.17 -20.16
N LEU A 464 -29.60 -9.10 -20.02
CA LEU A 464 -28.42 -9.10 -19.15
C LEU A 464 -28.79 -9.23 -17.67
N ALA A 465 -29.89 -8.60 -17.23
CA ALA A 465 -30.41 -8.73 -15.88
C ALA A 465 -30.88 -10.17 -15.62
N ARG A 466 -31.57 -10.80 -16.58
CA ARG A 466 -31.93 -12.22 -16.48
C ARG A 466 -30.70 -13.10 -16.25
N ILE A 467 -29.62 -12.87 -17.00
CA ILE A 467 -28.35 -13.61 -16.89
C ILE A 467 -27.67 -13.34 -15.54
N CYS A 468 -27.45 -12.06 -15.19
CA CYS A 468 -26.74 -11.68 -13.96
C CYS A 468 -27.50 -12.10 -12.70
N ASN A 469 -28.82 -11.96 -12.69
CA ASN A 469 -29.64 -12.33 -11.53
C ASN A 469 -29.69 -13.85 -11.35
N ALA A 470 -29.68 -14.62 -12.44
CA ALA A 470 -29.49 -16.07 -12.38
C ALA A 470 -28.10 -16.42 -11.81
N TYR A 471 -27.04 -15.77 -12.32
CA TYR A 471 -25.67 -15.92 -11.80
C TYR A 471 -25.61 -15.67 -10.29
N CYS A 472 -26.14 -14.54 -9.81
CA CYS A 472 -26.14 -14.21 -8.38
C CYS A 472 -26.87 -15.25 -7.52
N LYS A 473 -27.93 -15.87 -8.05
CA LYS A 473 -28.73 -16.89 -7.34
C LYS A 473 -28.05 -18.26 -7.31
N GLU A 474 -27.45 -18.65 -8.44
CA GLU A 474 -26.82 -19.97 -8.63
C GLU A 474 -25.40 -20.02 -8.05
N VAL A 475 -24.65 -18.93 -8.18
CA VAL A 475 -23.22 -18.82 -7.90
C VAL A 475 -23.02 -17.92 -6.68
N ARG A 476 -23.67 -18.31 -5.56
CA ARG A 476 -23.78 -17.52 -4.33
C ARG A 476 -22.43 -16.97 -3.86
N GLY A 477 -22.34 -15.64 -3.72
CA GLY A 477 -21.14 -14.96 -3.23
C GLY A 477 -20.09 -14.65 -4.30
N LYS A 478 -20.32 -15.02 -5.56
CA LYS A 478 -19.50 -14.61 -6.71
C LYS A 478 -20.22 -13.53 -7.50
N LEU A 479 -19.45 -12.71 -8.21
CA LEU A 479 -19.92 -11.49 -8.85
C LEU A 479 -19.92 -11.63 -10.37
N PRO A 480 -21.07 -11.43 -11.04
CA PRO A 480 -21.05 -11.10 -12.46
C PRO A 480 -20.55 -9.65 -12.60
N TYR A 481 -19.38 -9.47 -13.19
CA TYR A 481 -18.82 -8.14 -13.44
C TYR A 481 -19.46 -7.51 -14.67
N ILE A 482 -20.08 -6.35 -14.48
CA ILE A 482 -20.74 -5.54 -15.51
C ILE A 482 -20.42 -4.07 -15.26
N ASN A 483 -20.07 -3.34 -16.32
CA ASN A 483 -19.67 -1.95 -16.26
C ASN A 483 -20.56 -1.10 -17.18
N LEU A 484 -20.93 0.10 -16.74
CA LEU A 484 -21.87 0.98 -17.45
C LEU A 484 -21.16 2.08 -18.23
N LEU A 485 -21.84 2.57 -19.27
CA LEU A 485 -21.41 3.74 -20.04
C LEU A 485 -21.29 5.00 -19.15
N PRO A 486 -20.34 5.90 -19.43
CA PRO A 486 -20.21 7.21 -18.78
C PRO A 486 -21.34 8.18 -19.13
N MET A 487 -21.48 9.24 -18.33
CA MET A 487 -22.42 10.35 -18.59
C MET A 487 -22.20 11.06 -19.93
N TYR A 488 -20.99 11.05 -20.46
CA TYR A 488 -20.68 11.64 -21.77
C TYR A 488 -20.99 10.70 -22.96
N ALA A 489 -21.51 9.49 -22.72
CA ALA A 489 -22.05 8.65 -23.78
C ALA A 489 -23.29 9.29 -24.40
N ASN A 490 -23.42 9.21 -25.73
CA ASN A 490 -24.56 9.81 -26.41
C ASN A 490 -25.85 8.97 -26.20
N ALA A 491 -27.01 9.56 -26.50
CA ALA A 491 -28.30 8.90 -26.30
C ALA A 491 -28.42 7.56 -27.06
N ALA A 492 -27.75 7.42 -28.21
CA ALA A 492 -27.72 6.16 -28.95
C ALA A 492 -26.95 5.08 -28.20
N GLN A 493 -25.78 5.42 -27.63
CA GLN A 493 -24.98 4.50 -26.82
C GLN A 493 -25.74 4.07 -25.57
N LEU A 494 -26.35 5.01 -24.84
CA LEU A 494 -27.12 4.68 -23.63
C LEU A 494 -28.30 3.74 -23.92
N LYS A 495 -28.84 3.77 -25.15
CA LYS A 495 -29.95 2.91 -25.57
C LYS A 495 -29.50 1.57 -26.15
N TYR A 496 -28.52 1.58 -27.04
CA TYR A 496 -28.15 0.44 -27.89
C TYR A 496 -26.77 -0.18 -27.55
N GLY A 497 -26.00 0.42 -26.64
CA GLY A 497 -24.67 -0.01 -26.21
C GLY A 497 -23.51 0.74 -26.88
N ALA A 498 -22.29 0.55 -26.39
CA ALA A 498 -21.09 1.31 -26.78
C ALA A 498 -20.86 1.42 -28.30
N SER A 499 -21.14 0.35 -29.06
CA SER A 499 -20.94 0.31 -30.52
C SER A 499 -21.87 1.24 -31.31
N ALA A 500 -22.89 1.82 -30.68
CA ALA A 500 -23.88 2.68 -31.31
C ALA A 500 -23.46 4.15 -31.45
N ALA A 501 -22.20 4.50 -31.16
CA ALA A 501 -21.70 5.88 -31.21
C ALA A 501 -21.96 6.60 -32.54
N ALA A 502 -22.04 5.86 -33.66
CA ALA A 502 -22.28 6.41 -35.01
C ALA A 502 -23.77 6.56 -35.37
N ILE A 503 -24.71 6.13 -34.51
CA ILE A 503 -26.14 6.24 -34.78
C ILE A 503 -26.62 7.66 -34.41
N GLU A 504 -27.22 8.36 -35.36
CA GLU A 504 -27.90 9.62 -35.09
C GLU A 504 -29.22 9.36 -34.34
N TYR A 505 -29.15 9.43 -33.01
CA TYR A 505 -30.30 9.33 -32.13
C TYR A 505 -30.21 10.42 -31.07
N TYR A 506 -31.30 11.16 -30.89
CA TYR A 506 -31.40 12.25 -29.93
C TYR A 506 -32.54 11.97 -28.97
N ASP A 507 -32.25 12.12 -27.69
CA ASP A 507 -33.23 12.06 -26.62
C ASP A 507 -33.09 13.35 -25.79
N PRO A 508 -34.10 14.23 -25.76
CA PRO A 508 -34.02 15.53 -25.08
C PRO A 508 -34.11 15.43 -23.55
N ASP A 509 -34.30 14.24 -22.99
CA ASP A 509 -34.49 14.04 -21.57
C ASP A 509 -33.23 14.45 -20.78
N PRO A 510 -33.28 15.51 -19.96
CA PRO A 510 -32.12 15.98 -19.21
C PRO A 510 -31.67 14.96 -18.14
N ASP A 511 -32.56 14.04 -17.76
CA ASP A 511 -32.32 13.01 -16.75
C ASP A 511 -31.99 11.64 -17.39
N LEU A 512 -31.63 11.62 -18.68
CA LEU A 512 -31.41 10.36 -19.41
C LEU A 512 -30.35 9.47 -18.74
N TYR A 513 -29.25 10.07 -18.27
CA TYR A 513 -28.16 9.32 -17.65
C TYR A 513 -28.52 8.81 -16.24
N SER A 514 -29.24 9.59 -15.42
CA SER A 514 -29.72 9.11 -14.12
C SER A 514 -30.73 7.98 -14.30
N LYS A 515 -31.67 8.09 -15.25
CA LYS A 515 -32.60 7.01 -15.62
C LYS A 515 -31.88 5.75 -16.10
N TYR A 516 -30.78 5.90 -16.85
CA TYR A 516 -29.93 4.78 -17.27
C TYR A 516 -29.26 4.06 -16.07
N CYS A 517 -28.78 4.83 -15.08
CA CYS A 517 -28.19 4.29 -13.84
C CYS A 517 -29.26 3.65 -12.94
N ASP A 518 -30.39 4.31 -12.71
CA ASP A 518 -31.48 3.82 -11.86
C ASP A 518 -32.10 2.54 -12.44
N ALA A 519 -32.33 2.50 -13.75
CA ALA A 519 -32.84 1.29 -14.40
C ALA A 519 -31.90 0.09 -14.24
N PHE A 520 -30.59 0.31 -14.22
CA PHE A 520 -29.63 -0.74 -13.88
C PHE A 520 -29.77 -1.17 -12.42
N CYS A 521 -29.83 -0.20 -11.50
CA CYS A 521 -29.98 -0.48 -10.07
C CYS A 521 -31.24 -1.30 -9.74
N GLU A 522 -32.35 -0.99 -10.40
CA GLU A 522 -33.65 -1.66 -10.21
C GLU A 522 -33.71 -3.07 -10.81
N LYS A 523 -33.06 -3.28 -11.96
CA LYS A 523 -33.16 -4.55 -12.70
C LYS A 523 -32.14 -5.60 -12.26
N PHE A 524 -30.96 -5.18 -11.82
CA PHE A 524 -29.83 -6.10 -11.55
C PHE A 524 -29.64 -6.35 -10.05
N ASP A 525 -29.54 -7.63 -9.66
CA ASP A 525 -29.32 -8.09 -8.29
C ASP A 525 -27.85 -7.93 -7.83
N VAL A 526 -26.95 -7.41 -8.69
CA VAL A 526 -25.54 -7.18 -8.32
C VAL A 526 -25.44 -6.13 -7.21
N PRO A 527 -24.50 -6.27 -6.24
CA PRO A 527 -24.45 -5.39 -5.06
C PRO A 527 -23.78 -4.05 -5.33
N TYR A 528 -23.44 -3.72 -6.58
CA TYR A 528 -22.70 -2.53 -6.95
C TYR A 528 -23.24 -1.92 -8.26
N ILE A 529 -22.86 -0.68 -8.53
CA ILE A 529 -22.97 -0.02 -9.84
C ILE A 529 -21.58 0.50 -10.22
N CYS A 530 -21.16 0.28 -11.47
CA CYS A 530 -19.81 0.62 -11.95
C CYS A 530 -19.89 1.40 -13.26
N THR A 531 -19.03 2.39 -13.45
CA THR A 531 -18.85 3.10 -14.73
C THR A 531 -17.41 3.59 -14.90
N ASP A 532 -17.10 4.08 -16.08
CA ASP A 532 -15.81 4.67 -16.42
C ASP A 532 -15.90 6.19 -16.39
N ILE A 533 -14.95 6.90 -15.77
CA ILE A 533 -14.93 8.37 -15.85
C ILE A 533 -13.50 8.86 -16.07
N TYR A 534 -13.25 9.42 -17.25
CA TYR A 534 -11.90 9.81 -17.70
C TYR A 534 -11.74 11.33 -17.90
N PRO A 535 -11.34 12.08 -16.86
CA PRO A 535 -11.42 13.54 -16.88
C PRO A 535 -10.24 14.24 -17.54
N LEU A 536 -9.12 13.56 -17.79
CA LEU A 536 -7.85 14.21 -18.07
C LEU A 536 -7.61 14.31 -19.59
N ASN A 537 -7.69 15.53 -20.13
CA ASN A 537 -7.62 15.80 -21.57
C ASN A 537 -6.50 16.79 -21.96
N TRP A 538 -6.12 16.76 -23.24
CA TRP A 538 -5.38 17.81 -23.93
C TRP A 538 -6.33 18.56 -24.87
N ASP A 539 -6.26 19.89 -24.82
CA ASP A 539 -6.89 20.77 -25.82
C ASP A 539 -5.86 21.78 -26.34
N HIS A 540 -5.57 21.71 -27.64
CA HIS A 540 -4.58 22.57 -28.32
C HIS A 540 -3.23 22.75 -27.55
N GLY A 541 -2.73 21.69 -26.91
CA GLY A 541 -1.47 21.70 -26.14
C GLY A 541 -1.58 22.21 -24.70
N THR A 542 -2.80 22.49 -24.22
CA THR A 542 -3.12 22.88 -22.84
C THR A 542 -3.82 21.73 -22.11
N ARG A 543 -3.53 21.53 -20.82
CA ARG A 543 -4.21 20.48 -20.05
C ARG A 543 -5.62 20.95 -19.72
N THR A 544 -6.60 20.10 -19.96
CA THR A 544 -8.00 20.40 -19.63
C THR A 544 -8.61 19.27 -18.83
N THR A 545 -9.59 19.63 -18.01
CA THR A 545 -10.35 18.72 -17.16
C THR A 545 -11.78 18.63 -17.70
N TYR A 546 -12.35 17.43 -17.76
CA TYR A 546 -13.73 17.23 -18.19
C TYR A 546 -14.69 18.09 -17.35
N ARG A 547 -15.41 19.00 -18.04
CA ARG A 547 -16.17 20.08 -17.39
C ARG A 547 -17.29 19.61 -16.46
N ASP A 548 -17.83 18.41 -16.66
CA ASP A 548 -18.94 17.87 -15.87
C ASP A 548 -18.46 16.69 -15.00
N TYR A 549 -17.17 16.69 -14.61
CA TYR A 549 -16.55 15.57 -13.88
C TYR A 549 -17.25 15.26 -12.55
N CYS A 550 -17.36 16.22 -11.63
CA CYS A 550 -18.05 15.98 -10.37
C CYS A 550 -19.54 15.66 -10.57
N GLU A 551 -20.19 16.22 -11.61
CA GLU A 551 -21.58 15.88 -11.91
C GLU A 551 -21.72 14.41 -12.36
N SER A 552 -20.82 13.94 -13.22
CA SER A 552 -20.79 12.54 -13.66
C SER A 552 -20.63 11.57 -12.49
N ILE A 553 -19.78 11.91 -11.52
CA ILE A 553 -19.61 11.10 -10.30
C ILE A 553 -20.85 11.21 -9.41
N ASN A 554 -21.39 12.41 -9.25
CA ASN A 554 -22.54 12.68 -8.39
C ASN A 554 -23.79 11.93 -8.83
N VAL A 555 -24.08 11.86 -10.15
CA VAL A 555 -25.27 11.16 -10.66
C VAL A 555 -25.20 9.66 -10.36
N ILE A 556 -24.09 8.98 -10.70
CA ILE A 556 -23.97 7.54 -10.44
C ILE A 556 -23.89 7.22 -8.95
N ALA A 557 -23.17 8.04 -8.16
CA ALA A 557 -23.16 7.90 -6.71
C ALA A 557 -24.56 8.14 -6.12
N THR A 558 -25.37 8.97 -6.77
CA THR A 558 -26.78 9.19 -6.43
C THR A 558 -27.60 7.93 -6.53
N SER A 559 -27.63 7.34 -7.71
CA SER A 559 -28.27 6.04 -7.93
C SER A 559 -27.72 4.96 -6.99
N ALA A 560 -26.40 4.93 -6.75
CA ALA A 560 -25.80 3.95 -5.84
C ALA A 560 -26.40 4.03 -4.41
N ARG A 561 -26.43 5.21 -3.77
CA ARG A 561 -26.94 5.28 -2.38
C ARG A 561 -28.47 5.18 -2.30
N GLU A 562 -29.21 5.65 -3.30
CA GLU A 562 -30.68 5.56 -3.30
C GLU A 562 -31.17 4.12 -3.43
N HIS A 563 -30.41 3.27 -4.12
CA HIS A 563 -30.71 1.86 -4.33
C HIS A 563 -29.87 0.90 -3.43
N ASP A 564 -29.17 1.45 -2.43
CA ASP A 564 -28.32 0.72 -1.47
C ASP A 564 -27.28 -0.23 -2.15
N LYS A 565 -26.67 0.25 -3.23
CA LYS A 565 -25.56 -0.42 -3.92
C LYS A 565 -24.23 0.26 -3.64
N ASP A 566 -23.13 -0.51 -3.70
CA ASP A 566 -21.78 0.04 -3.67
C ASP A 566 -21.47 0.79 -4.98
N PHE A 567 -20.82 1.94 -4.89
CA PHE A 567 -20.38 2.70 -6.06
C PHE A 567 -18.94 2.34 -6.45
N TRP A 568 -18.73 1.84 -7.67
CA TRP A 568 -17.42 1.54 -8.25
C TRP A 568 -17.15 2.40 -9.50
N CYS A 569 -15.89 2.65 -9.82
CA CYS A 569 -15.53 3.43 -11.00
C CYS A 569 -14.16 3.03 -11.57
N CYS A 570 -14.04 2.98 -12.90
CA CYS A 570 -12.76 2.94 -13.58
C CYS A 570 -12.17 4.35 -13.75
N ILE A 571 -10.94 4.53 -13.30
CA ILE A 571 -10.16 5.77 -13.42
C ILE A 571 -9.20 5.70 -14.62
N GLN A 572 -8.86 6.87 -15.15
CA GLN A 572 -7.95 7.02 -16.29
C GLN A 572 -6.53 6.64 -15.86
N THR A 573 -5.85 5.82 -16.67
CA THR A 573 -4.46 5.39 -16.39
C THR A 573 -3.48 5.74 -17.50
N PHE A 574 -3.95 6.06 -18.71
CA PHE A 574 -3.10 6.33 -19.85
C PHE A 574 -3.77 7.17 -20.94
N ALA A 575 -2.98 7.58 -21.92
CA ALA A 575 -3.47 8.22 -23.15
C ALA A 575 -3.60 7.18 -24.27
N TRP A 576 -4.83 6.81 -24.63
CA TRP A 576 -5.12 5.96 -25.80
C TRP A 576 -5.32 6.77 -27.08
N VAL A 577 -5.46 8.09 -26.96
CA VAL A 577 -5.58 9.03 -28.09
C VAL A 577 -4.84 10.32 -27.76
N PRO A 578 -4.41 11.12 -28.77
CA PRO A 578 -3.66 12.36 -28.53
C PRO A 578 -4.38 13.40 -27.65
N SER A 579 -5.71 13.39 -27.62
CA SER A 579 -6.50 14.28 -26.76
C SER A 579 -6.62 13.81 -25.30
N LYS A 580 -6.10 12.63 -24.97
CA LYS A 580 -6.02 12.11 -23.60
C LYS A 580 -4.60 12.24 -23.08
N ARG A 581 -4.46 12.30 -21.75
CA ARG A 581 -3.15 12.39 -21.08
C ARG A 581 -2.93 11.25 -20.11
N THR A 582 -1.70 10.77 -20.02
CA THR A 582 -1.29 9.83 -18.99
C THR A 582 -1.25 10.58 -17.64
N PRO A 583 -1.97 10.11 -16.61
CA PRO A 583 -1.99 10.78 -15.32
C PRO A 583 -0.61 10.77 -14.65
N THR A 584 -0.32 11.85 -13.95
CA THR A 584 0.77 11.93 -12.95
C THR A 584 0.31 11.41 -11.59
N GLU A 585 1.24 11.21 -10.65
CA GLU A 585 0.91 10.86 -9.24
C GLU A 585 -0.15 11.79 -8.62
N ALA A 586 -0.04 13.10 -8.83
CA ALA A 586 -1.01 14.09 -8.34
C ALA A 586 -2.41 13.86 -8.92
N GLU A 587 -2.48 13.39 -10.17
CA GLU A 587 -3.73 13.20 -10.90
C GLU A 587 -4.36 11.84 -10.62
N PHE A 588 -3.56 10.81 -10.35
CA PHE A 588 -4.06 9.59 -9.74
C PHE A 588 -4.67 9.88 -8.37
N ARG A 589 -3.99 10.68 -7.54
CA ARG A 589 -4.49 11.07 -6.21
C ARG A 589 -5.78 11.87 -6.31
N TRP A 590 -5.82 12.84 -7.23
CA TRP A 590 -7.00 13.67 -7.45
C TRP A 590 -8.20 12.86 -7.93
N GLN A 591 -8.00 11.96 -8.90
CA GLN A 591 -9.06 11.06 -9.36
C GLN A 591 -9.57 10.18 -8.22
N ALA A 592 -8.67 9.52 -7.49
CA ALA A 592 -9.03 8.63 -6.38
C ALA A 592 -9.83 9.37 -5.30
N TYR A 593 -9.33 10.51 -4.80
CA TYR A 593 -10.02 11.25 -3.75
C TYR A 593 -11.32 11.93 -4.21
N CYS A 594 -11.43 12.32 -5.48
CA CYS A 594 -12.72 12.75 -6.06
C CYS A 594 -13.75 11.61 -5.98
N MET A 595 -13.40 10.40 -6.43
CA MET A 595 -14.29 9.24 -6.34
C MET A 595 -14.64 8.89 -4.89
N LEU A 596 -13.64 8.87 -4.00
CA LEU A 596 -13.87 8.62 -2.58
C LEU A 596 -14.82 9.65 -1.96
N SER A 597 -14.76 10.92 -2.38
CA SER A 597 -15.65 11.99 -1.87
C SER A 597 -17.14 11.75 -2.12
N PHE A 598 -17.46 10.93 -3.12
CA PHE A 598 -18.83 10.50 -3.42
C PHE A 598 -19.14 9.08 -2.92
N GLY A 599 -18.27 8.50 -2.08
CA GLY A 599 -18.48 7.20 -1.46
C GLY A 599 -18.05 6.00 -2.30
N CYS A 600 -17.21 6.20 -3.31
CA CYS A 600 -16.70 5.10 -4.12
C CYS A 600 -15.95 4.07 -3.25
N LYS A 601 -16.25 2.79 -3.44
CA LYS A 601 -15.60 1.65 -2.76
C LYS A 601 -14.84 0.73 -3.71
N GLY A 602 -14.97 0.91 -5.03
CA GLY A 602 -14.24 0.14 -6.03
C GLY A 602 -13.55 1.08 -7.00
N LEU A 603 -12.23 1.20 -6.91
CA LEU A 603 -11.41 1.91 -7.89
C LEU A 603 -10.82 0.90 -8.86
N LEU A 604 -11.13 1.02 -10.14
CA LEU A 604 -10.58 0.18 -11.19
C LEU A 604 -9.68 0.99 -12.12
N CYS A 605 -8.67 0.35 -12.70
CA CYS A 605 -7.85 0.93 -13.74
C CYS A 605 -8.30 0.43 -15.12
N TRP A 606 -8.68 1.36 -15.99
CA TRP A 606 -8.75 1.10 -17.43
C TRP A 606 -7.52 1.74 -18.10
N THR A 607 -6.52 0.97 -18.51
CA THR A 607 -6.32 -0.49 -18.30
C THR A 607 -5.00 -0.74 -17.57
N TYR A 608 -4.76 -1.97 -17.10
CA TYR A 608 -3.42 -2.29 -16.57
C TYR A 608 -2.34 -2.29 -17.67
N ALA A 609 -2.67 -2.85 -18.85
CA ALA A 609 -1.76 -2.96 -19.99
C ALA A 609 -2.28 -2.16 -21.19
N GLY A 610 -1.38 -1.43 -21.85
CA GLY A 610 -1.68 -0.76 -23.13
C GLY A 610 -1.90 -1.77 -24.26
N TYR A 611 -2.63 -1.37 -25.31
CA TYR A 611 -2.92 -2.24 -26.46
C TYR A 611 -1.91 -2.10 -27.62
N ALA A 612 -1.07 -1.06 -27.61
CA ALA A 612 -0.05 -0.83 -28.62
C ALA A 612 1.20 -0.12 -28.02
N PRO A 613 2.41 -0.29 -28.60
CA PRO A 613 3.63 0.33 -28.09
C PRO A 613 3.56 1.85 -27.92
N GLU A 614 2.82 2.54 -28.80
CA GLU A 614 2.64 3.99 -28.79
C GLU A 614 1.62 4.47 -27.73
N PHE A 615 0.85 3.56 -27.13
CA PHE A 615 -0.14 3.85 -26.09
C PHE A 615 0.09 2.96 -24.85
N PRO A 616 1.26 3.08 -24.18
CA PRO A 616 1.53 2.28 -22.99
C PRO A 616 0.67 2.74 -21.82
N SER A 617 0.18 1.77 -21.02
CA SER A 617 -0.53 2.08 -19.78
C SER A 617 0.40 1.96 -18.57
N LEU A 618 -0.04 1.34 -17.47
CA LEU A 618 0.79 1.06 -16.31
C LEU A 618 1.92 0.09 -16.68
N ILE A 619 1.64 -0.87 -17.55
CA ILE A 619 2.68 -1.65 -18.22
C ILE A 619 2.69 -1.40 -19.74
N THR A 620 3.87 -1.50 -20.32
CA THR A 620 4.08 -1.57 -21.76
C THR A 620 3.59 -2.91 -22.32
N VAL A 621 3.47 -3.01 -23.64
CA VAL A 621 3.09 -4.25 -24.33
C VAL A 621 4.06 -5.41 -24.11
N ASP A 622 5.30 -5.16 -23.68
CA ASP A 622 6.29 -6.18 -23.31
C ASP A 622 6.37 -6.42 -21.79
N GLY A 623 5.39 -5.92 -21.02
CA GLY A 623 5.26 -6.21 -19.59
C GLY A 623 6.12 -5.35 -18.66
N LYS A 624 6.80 -4.31 -19.17
CA LYS A 624 7.62 -3.41 -18.34
C LYS A 624 6.76 -2.34 -17.68
N ARG A 625 7.01 -2.10 -16.40
CA ARG A 625 6.39 -1.01 -15.63
C ARG A 625 6.77 0.35 -16.23
N THR A 626 5.77 1.22 -16.40
CA THR A 626 5.97 2.63 -16.78
C THR A 626 6.02 3.52 -15.53
N ASN A 627 6.32 4.81 -15.71
CA ASN A 627 6.23 5.78 -14.61
C ASN A 627 4.81 5.84 -14.01
N ALA A 628 3.78 5.72 -14.85
CA ALA A 628 2.39 5.71 -14.41
C ALA A 628 2.09 4.56 -13.43
N TRP A 629 2.78 3.41 -13.56
CA TRP A 629 2.66 2.32 -12.60
C TRP A 629 3.15 2.70 -11.21
N TYR A 630 4.31 3.37 -11.11
CA TYR A 630 4.87 3.80 -9.83
C TYR A 630 4.03 4.91 -9.20
N ASP A 631 3.55 5.84 -10.03
CA ASP A 631 2.65 6.92 -9.62
C ASP A 631 1.32 6.36 -9.07
N ALA A 632 0.68 5.45 -9.82
CA ALA A 632 -0.55 4.79 -9.39
C ALA A 632 -0.33 3.94 -8.13
N ALA A 633 0.75 3.15 -8.08
CA ALA A 633 1.06 2.29 -6.95
C ALA A 633 1.29 3.08 -5.65
N THR A 634 1.88 4.27 -5.74
CA THR A 634 2.04 5.19 -4.61
C THR A 634 0.67 5.56 -4.05
N VAL A 635 -0.23 6.07 -4.90
CA VAL A 635 -1.57 6.49 -4.50
C VAL A 635 -2.42 5.32 -3.99
N PHE A 636 -2.33 4.15 -4.62
CA PHE A 636 -3.11 2.99 -4.21
C PHE A 636 -2.72 2.48 -2.82
N LYS A 637 -1.44 2.57 -2.45
CA LYS A 637 -0.97 2.27 -1.09
C LYS A 637 -1.48 3.30 -0.07
N GLU A 638 -1.55 4.58 -0.43
CA GLU A 638 -2.16 5.62 0.41
C GLU A 638 -3.64 5.31 0.66
N VAL A 639 -4.42 5.10 -0.41
CA VAL A 639 -5.86 4.78 -0.33
C VAL A 639 -6.11 3.53 0.52
N ARG A 640 -5.29 2.49 0.33
CA ARG A 640 -5.37 1.26 1.12
C ARG A 640 -5.16 1.49 2.62
N SER A 641 -4.28 2.41 2.99
CA SER A 641 -4.04 2.75 4.40
C SER A 641 -5.24 3.43 5.06
N VAL A 642 -6.05 4.15 4.27
CA VAL A 642 -7.28 4.81 4.72
C VAL A 642 -8.48 3.86 4.75
N SER A 643 -8.48 2.82 3.92
CA SER A 643 -9.61 1.92 3.63
C SER A 643 -10.37 1.41 4.86
N ASP A 644 -9.65 0.90 5.87
CA ASP A 644 -10.26 0.36 7.10
C ASP A 644 -11.01 1.43 7.94
N ALA A 645 -10.55 2.68 7.89
CA ALA A 645 -11.23 3.78 8.53
C ALA A 645 -12.42 4.25 7.68
N PHE A 646 -12.20 4.42 6.38
CA PHE A 646 -13.20 4.90 5.42
C PHE A 646 -14.51 4.11 5.45
N VAL A 647 -14.42 2.77 5.40
CA VAL A 647 -15.60 1.90 5.32
C VAL A 647 -16.46 1.83 6.58
N LYS A 648 -16.00 2.40 7.70
CA LYS A 648 -16.85 2.59 8.88
C LYS A 648 -17.92 3.67 8.68
N TYR A 649 -17.84 4.43 7.59
CA TYR A 649 -18.72 5.56 7.31
C TYR A 649 -19.49 5.35 6.00
N LYS A 650 -20.74 5.80 5.97
CA LYS A 650 -21.59 5.83 4.77
C LYS A 650 -21.59 7.25 4.20
N ASN A 651 -21.36 7.38 2.89
CA ASN A 651 -21.45 8.67 2.21
C ASN A 651 -22.89 9.18 2.24
N VAL A 652 -23.08 10.46 2.55
CA VAL A 652 -24.39 11.13 2.56
C VAL A 652 -24.49 12.23 1.48
N GLY A 653 -23.49 12.33 0.61
CA GLY A 653 -23.34 13.36 -0.41
C GLY A 653 -22.03 14.13 -0.27
N ALA A 654 -21.87 15.17 -1.08
CA ALA A 654 -20.70 16.04 -1.08
C ALA A 654 -21.13 17.52 -1.13
N LEU A 655 -20.23 18.41 -0.73
CA LEU A 655 -20.35 19.85 -0.92
C LEU A 655 -19.17 20.38 -1.74
N ALA A 656 -19.42 21.49 -2.43
CA ALA A 656 -18.39 22.24 -3.14
C ALA A 656 -18.15 23.57 -2.40
N HIS A 657 -16.90 23.86 -2.07
CA HIS A 657 -16.46 25.11 -1.47
C HIS A 657 -15.73 25.95 -2.54
N ASN A 658 -16.01 27.26 -2.60
CA ASN A 658 -15.44 28.18 -3.59
C ASN A 658 -15.49 27.69 -5.04
N CYS A 659 -16.55 26.97 -5.41
CA CYS A 659 -16.80 26.61 -6.80
C CYS A 659 -17.19 27.87 -7.61
N THR A 660 -16.49 28.11 -8.72
CA THR A 660 -16.74 29.25 -9.61
C THR A 660 -16.95 28.80 -11.05
N ASP A 661 -17.20 29.74 -11.96
CA ASP A 661 -17.25 29.47 -13.41
C ASP A 661 -15.89 29.03 -13.99
N HIS A 662 -14.79 29.32 -13.29
CA HIS A 662 -13.44 28.88 -13.65
C HIS A 662 -13.13 27.46 -13.20
N THR A 663 -13.99 26.83 -12.39
CA THR A 663 -13.86 25.43 -11.97
C THR A 663 -15.11 24.63 -12.36
N PRO A 664 -15.45 24.55 -13.66
CA PRO A 664 -16.70 23.92 -14.09
C PRO A 664 -16.77 22.45 -13.67
N TYR A 665 -15.64 21.73 -13.68
CA TYR A 665 -15.50 20.32 -13.27
C TYR A 665 -15.85 20.06 -11.80
N LEU A 666 -15.91 21.09 -10.94
CA LEU A 666 -16.36 20.99 -9.54
C LEU A 666 -17.88 21.19 -9.40
N LYS A 667 -18.60 21.60 -10.45
CA LYS A 667 -20.05 21.80 -10.38
C LYS A 667 -20.75 20.44 -10.42
N PHE A 668 -21.75 20.29 -9.55
CA PHE A 668 -22.66 19.17 -9.53
C PHE A 668 -24.01 19.57 -8.94
N SER A 669 -25.04 18.79 -9.26
CA SER A 669 -26.42 18.96 -8.83
C SER A 669 -26.60 18.56 -7.36
N ASN A 670 -27.54 19.23 -6.67
CA ASN A 670 -27.91 18.94 -5.29
C ASN A 670 -26.75 18.84 -4.27
N PRO A 671 -25.77 19.77 -4.26
CA PRO A 671 -24.69 19.73 -3.28
C PRO A 671 -25.24 19.94 -1.86
N ILE A 672 -24.63 19.25 -0.89
CA ILE A 672 -24.90 19.50 0.53
C ILE A 672 -24.62 20.97 0.82
N ARG A 673 -25.62 21.68 1.34
CA ARG A 673 -25.49 23.11 1.69
C ARG A 673 -24.89 23.32 3.08
N THR A 674 -25.22 22.42 4.01
CA THR A 674 -24.73 22.45 5.38
C THR A 674 -24.48 21.02 5.88
N PHE A 675 -23.36 20.82 6.55
CA PHE A 675 -23.04 19.56 7.22
C PHE A 675 -22.75 19.86 8.70
N PRO A 676 -23.56 19.40 9.68
CA PRO A 676 -23.50 19.86 11.08
C PRO A 676 -22.12 19.80 11.75
N THR A 677 -21.28 18.86 11.33
CA THR A 677 -19.91 18.72 11.81
C THR A 677 -19.04 19.93 11.43
N ILE A 678 -19.26 20.54 10.27
CA ILE A 678 -18.50 21.68 9.78
C ILE A 678 -19.19 22.96 10.23
N ARG A 679 -18.57 23.69 11.18
CA ARG A 679 -19.03 25.03 11.56
C ARG A 679 -18.55 26.09 10.57
N ARG A 680 -17.30 25.96 10.12
CA ARG A 680 -16.68 26.93 9.21
C ARG A 680 -15.54 26.29 8.42
N ILE A 681 -15.47 26.63 7.14
CA ILE A 681 -14.30 26.39 6.27
C ILE A 681 -13.68 27.76 5.99
N GLN A 682 -12.37 27.91 6.22
CA GLN A 682 -11.58 29.02 5.68
C GLN A 682 -10.58 28.45 4.67
N CYS A 683 -10.83 28.75 3.41
CA CYS A 683 -9.99 28.41 2.27
C CYS A 683 -10.42 29.35 1.14
N ASP A 684 -9.48 29.92 0.41
CA ASP A 684 -9.78 30.73 -0.78
C ASP A 684 -9.86 29.87 -2.05
N ASP A 685 -9.32 28.66 -1.99
CA ASP A 685 -9.28 27.71 -3.10
C ASP A 685 -10.54 26.84 -3.21
N PRO A 686 -10.87 26.39 -4.43
CA PRO A 686 -11.95 25.45 -4.68
C PRO A 686 -11.66 24.11 -3.99
N LEU A 687 -12.63 23.60 -3.22
CA LEU A 687 -12.54 22.29 -2.58
C LEU A 687 -13.76 21.43 -2.89
N LEU A 688 -13.53 20.14 -3.07
CA LEU A 688 -14.57 19.11 -2.99
C LEU A 688 -14.49 18.49 -1.60
N VAL A 689 -15.63 18.43 -0.92
CA VAL A 689 -15.72 17.84 0.43
C VAL A 689 -16.81 16.78 0.45
N GLY A 690 -16.41 15.51 0.51
CA GLY A 690 -17.35 14.42 0.75
C GLY A 690 -17.75 14.34 2.21
N CYS A 691 -19.04 14.14 2.48
CA CYS A 691 -19.61 14.09 3.83
C CYS A 691 -20.07 12.68 4.16
N PHE A 692 -19.73 12.19 5.36
CA PHE A 692 -20.02 10.82 5.75
C PHE A 692 -20.54 10.72 7.18
N ALA A 693 -21.49 9.80 7.38
CA ALA A 693 -22.01 9.44 8.70
C ALA A 693 -21.45 8.08 9.13
N LYS A 694 -21.04 7.95 10.39
CA LYS A 694 -20.52 6.68 10.92
C LYS A 694 -21.62 5.64 11.02
N GLN A 695 -21.33 4.42 10.60
CA GLN A 695 -22.24 3.30 10.74
C GLN A 695 -22.35 2.91 12.22
N GLY A 696 -23.57 2.87 12.76
CA GLY A 696 -23.82 2.44 14.15
C GLY A 696 -23.36 3.41 15.25
N GLY A 697 -23.13 4.69 14.95
CA GLY A 697 -22.70 5.69 15.94
C GLY A 697 -22.96 7.14 15.51
N ALA A 698 -22.58 8.11 16.35
CA ALA A 698 -22.80 9.54 16.09
C ALA A 698 -21.62 10.25 15.40
N GLY A 699 -20.49 9.56 15.20
CA GLY A 699 -19.33 10.11 14.51
C GLY A 699 -19.60 10.45 13.05
N THR A 700 -18.76 11.30 12.49
CA THR A 700 -18.81 11.68 11.07
C THR A 700 -17.41 11.62 10.47
N ALA A 701 -17.33 11.65 9.15
CA ALA A 701 -16.06 11.82 8.47
C ALA A 701 -16.20 12.76 7.28
N LEU A 702 -15.06 13.28 6.84
CA LEU A 702 -14.92 14.14 5.69
C LEU A 702 -13.84 13.59 4.78
N THR A 703 -14.03 13.75 3.48
CA THR A 703 -12.90 13.84 2.55
C THR A 703 -12.76 15.29 2.14
N ILE A 704 -11.55 15.75 1.85
CA ILE A 704 -11.29 17.12 1.42
C ILE A 704 -10.26 17.07 0.31
N VAL A 705 -10.62 17.58 -0.86
CA VAL A 705 -9.78 17.53 -2.06
C VAL A 705 -9.51 18.95 -2.53
N ASN A 706 -8.25 19.24 -2.83
CA ASN A 706 -7.88 20.46 -3.52
C ASN A 706 -8.33 20.36 -4.98
N MET A 707 -9.31 21.19 -5.35
CA MET A 707 -9.91 21.22 -6.69
C MET A 707 -9.40 22.39 -7.51
N SER A 708 -8.26 22.97 -7.16
CA SER A 708 -7.58 23.93 -8.03
C SER A 708 -7.19 23.23 -9.33
N GLU A 709 -7.21 23.95 -10.45
CA GLU A 709 -6.81 23.38 -11.74
C GLU A 709 -5.43 22.72 -11.62
N LEU A 710 -5.34 21.47 -12.10
CA LEU A 710 -4.17 20.61 -11.91
C LEU A 710 -2.93 21.19 -12.60
N GLU A 711 -3.13 21.90 -13.72
CA GLU A 711 -2.05 22.60 -14.44
C GLU A 711 -1.48 23.79 -13.66
N ALA A 712 -2.26 24.41 -12.76
CA ALA A 712 -1.79 25.52 -11.94
C ALA A 712 -0.83 25.08 -10.82
N VAL A 713 -0.77 23.77 -10.51
CA VAL A 713 0.07 23.16 -9.45
C VAL A 713 -0.08 23.92 -8.12
N LYS A 714 -1.30 24.36 -7.81
CA LYS A 714 -1.58 25.22 -6.66
C LYS A 714 -1.77 24.41 -5.38
N THR A 715 -1.15 24.84 -4.30
CA THR A 715 -1.38 24.34 -2.94
C THR A 715 -2.52 25.11 -2.28
N ALA A 716 -3.47 24.40 -1.67
CA ALA A 716 -4.57 24.96 -0.90
C ALA A 716 -4.26 24.87 0.61
N HIS A 717 -4.54 25.95 1.34
CA HIS A 717 -4.46 26.00 2.79
C HIS A 717 -5.87 26.00 3.38
N VAL A 718 -6.25 24.90 4.01
CA VAL A 718 -7.60 24.68 4.52
C VAL A 718 -7.60 24.78 6.04
N LYS A 719 -8.45 25.63 6.59
CA LYS A 719 -8.76 25.64 8.02
C LYS A 719 -10.20 25.25 8.27
N LEU A 720 -10.41 24.27 9.14
CA LEU A 720 -11.74 23.75 9.47
C LEU A 720 -12.04 23.99 10.94
N GLN A 721 -13.18 24.63 11.21
CA GLN A 721 -13.74 24.64 12.55
C GLN A 721 -14.80 23.56 12.62
N LEU A 722 -14.56 22.54 13.45
CA LEU A 722 -15.38 21.34 13.52
C LEU A 722 -16.07 21.21 14.88
N THR A 723 -17.34 20.80 14.89
CA THR A 723 -18.01 20.34 16.10
C THR A 723 -17.48 18.94 16.41
N SER A 724 -16.51 18.85 17.32
CA SER A 724 -15.73 17.63 17.56
C SER A 724 -15.25 17.53 19.00
N THR A 725 -15.03 16.29 19.44
CA THR A 725 -14.28 15.94 20.65
C THR A 725 -12.91 15.34 20.31
N ALA A 726 -12.80 14.70 19.15
CA ALA A 726 -11.54 14.23 18.58
C ALA A 726 -11.55 14.33 17.05
N VAL A 727 -10.40 14.62 16.46
CA VAL A 727 -10.21 14.67 15.00
C VAL A 727 -8.96 13.88 14.61
N VAL A 728 -9.10 13.01 13.63
CA VAL A 728 -8.01 12.21 13.07
C VAL A 728 -7.99 12.41 11.57
N ALA A 729 -6.87 12.88 11.01
CA ALA A 729 -6.68 12.99 9.57
C ALA A 729 -5.74 11.91 9.06
N TRP A 730 -5.82 11.67 7.75
CA TRP A 730 -5.03 10.68 7.04
C TRP A 730 -4.28 11.32 5.85
N PRO A 731 -3.40 12.32 6.07
CA PRO A 731 -2.56 12.86 5.01
C PRO A 731 -1.72 11.75 4.37
N ARG A 732 -1.88 11.53 3.06
CA ARG A 732 -1.17 10.47 2.31
C ARG A 732 -1.28 9.08 2.98
N GLY A 733 -2.43 8.81 3.59
CA GLY A 733 -2.68 7.53 4.27
C GLY A 733 -2.07 7.41 5.67
N GLU A 734 -1.41 8.44 6.21
CA GLU A 734 -0.81 8.40 7.54
C GLU A 734 -1.78 8.88 8.62
N ARG A 735 -2.10 8.01 9.58
CA ARG A 735 -3.03 8.33 10.67
C ARG A 735 -2.43 9.38 11.63
N THR A 736 -2.96 10.60 11.58
CA THR A 736 -2.51 11.73 12.38
C THR A 736 -3.64 12.26 13.28
N VAL A 737 -3.44 12.25 14.59
CA VAL A 737 -4.38 12.91 15.52
C VAL A 737 -4.12 14.42 15.45
N LEU A 738 -5.17 15.20 15.20
CA LEU A 738 -5.04 16.64 15.09
C LEU A 738 -5.45 17.33 16.39
N THR A 739 -4.76 18.43 16.68
CA THR A 739 -5.17 19.40 17.69
C THR A 739 -5.55 20.71 17.00
N PRO A 740 -6.64 21.37 17.40
CA PRO A 740 -6.99 22.66 16.84
C PRO A 740 -5.98 23.73 17.28
N ASP A 741 -5.88 24.80 16.50
CA ASP A 741 -5.14 26.01 16.87
C ASP A 741 -5.87 26.81 17.99
N ALA A 742 -5.28 27.94 18.39
CA ALA A 742 -5.83 28.80 19.44
C ALA A 742 -7.22 29.38 19.11
N GLU A 743 -7.60 29.42 17.84
CA GLU A 743 -8.90 29.89 17.35
C GLU A 743 -9.90 28.73 17.13
N GLY A 744 -9.47 27.48 17.40
CA GLY A 744 -10.30 26.29 17.26
C GLY A 744 -10.30 25.69 15.86
N PHE A 745 -9.33 26.02 15.00
CA PHE A 745 -9.23 25.48 13.64
C PHE A 745 -8.25 24.31 13.53
N TYR A 746 -8.66 23.29 12.79
CA TYR A 746 -7.78 22.24 12.29
C TYR A 746 -7.22 22.66 10.93
N CYS A 747 -5.90 22.76 10.83
CA CYS A 747 -5.21 23.26 9.64
C CYS A 747 -4.69 22.11 8.78
N HIS A 748 -4.90 22.21 7.48
CA HIS A 748 -4.40 21.29 6.46
C HIS A 748 -3.74 22.06 5.33
N THR A 749 -2.68 21.49 4.78
CA THR A 749 -2.06 21.95 3.53
C THR A 749 -2.21 20.83 2.52
N LEU A 750 -2.87 21.14 1.40
CA LEU A 750 -3.17 20.18 0.35
C LEU A 750 -2.46 20.63 -0.93
N ALA A 751 -1.46 19.89 -1.38
CA ALA A 751 -0.81 20.13 -2.66
C ALA A 751 -1.80 19.98 -3.83
N SER A 752 -1.36 20.31 -5.04
CA SER A 752 -2.18 20.10 -6.24
C SER A 752 -2.59 18.64 -6.37
N GLY A 753 -3.89 18.41 -6.57
CA GLY A 753 -4.45 17.06 -6.67
C GLY A 753 -4.52 16.27 -5.35
N GLU A 754 -4.09 16.85 -4.23
CA GLU A 754 -4.09 16.17 -2.94
C GLU A 754 -5.50 16.13 -2.34
N GLY A 755 -5.81 14.99 -1.72
CA GLY A 755 -6.99 14.82 -0.89
C GLY A 755 -6.61 14.16 0.44
N ILE A 756 -7.45 14.38 1.44
CA ILE A 756 -7.31 13.80 2.78
C ILE A 756 -8.63 13.22 3.26
N PHE A 757 -8.56 12.18 4.09
CA PHE A 757 -9.70 11.67 4.86
C PHE A 757 -9.57 12.11 6.32
N VAL A 758 -10.68 12.54 6.93
CA VAL A 758 -10.73 13.09 8.28
C VAL A 758 -11.90 12.45 9.05
N GLU A 759 -11.58 11.69 10.09
CA GLU A 759 -12.55 11.16 11.06
C GLU A 759 -12.83 12.21 12.15
N VAL A 760 -14.10 12.39 12.51
CA VAL A 760 -14.55 13.36 13.51
C VAL A 760 -15.52 12.67 14.49
N GLU A 761 -15.16 12.65 15.77
CA GLU A 761 -15.96 12.04 16.85
C GLU A 761 -16.62 13.07 17.76
#